data_AF-A0A022QXS7-F1
#
_entry.id   AF-A0A022QXS7-F1
#
_cell.length_a   1.000
_cell.length_b   1.000
_cell.length_c   1.000
_cell.angle_alpha   90.00
_cell.angle_beta   90.00
_cell.angle_gamma   90.00
#
_symmetry.space_group_name_H-M   'P 1'
#
loop_
_entity.id
_entity.type
_entity.pdbx_description
1 polymer ?
#
loop_
_entity_poly.entity_id
_entity_poly.type
_entity_poly.pdbx_seq_one_letter_code
_entity_poly.pdbx_strand_id
1 'polypeptide(L)'
;MAENGEQQGEQCVRTEKELPVLFGDFTSKESWDHFFAARGAGDFSEWYADWPQLRTLLRNHLSFPPSAPPPEELTILVPACGNSRLSEHLYDDGFRNIINVDFSREVISAMMRRNLRDRPEMRWRVMDMTDMQLSNGAFEAIIDKGGLDALMEPDIDPRLGTIYLSEAKRLLKAGGKYICLTLAESHVVGLLFRKFRFGWKVSLHAVAQEPSSGTTKQRAFLFVAEKYILTVISQISFIDEYSVEPHGNQVRELFEALERENTVRAEYSNGTYTCYSLKDLKQGVQGNIGVLVPGRGINLFLGETGVSRFFYSCLLLDAHPLARPFSDQYRVLFIHSRLLASNVRPWVLAVGQSAARLLIVALDANHNVSPIEIVNDIFRFIEQLAPRDDIKKVKVKVTHADEGYKQQKIVSKVTSTLSGPIAIDDVIYFNPPGDIPNTHDKSKDIIFRRLRFGRTEAFAQSEALLSTQVQNKKVPAASETLKKGKLRMVESQPSDSQASSGDTNVDHEYLRSGHDKGKISGLLLFSIHSKRTTSAGRLVKTVIIGLGAGLLPMSLRNYVPTLKIEVVESDPVVLNVAKEYFGFEEDDCLKVHITDAMKFVKERAEGHNSSKIDVLIIEVDSSDSSSGLICPEAELVEEPFLLAAKDSLSDKGLFILMFATCYPGVRAAAYSKLQTVFSSNLFIMHVDKGFSELIFALKKDSPVIGEEELAQACEALRRSLEHNKGEWVKRALDDSKKIEPLRKS
;
A
#
# COMPACT_ATOMS: atom_id res chain seq x y z
N MET A 1 9.79 73.02 15.75
CA MET A 1 8.59 72.17 15.82
C MET A 1 8.66 71.22 14.64
N ALA A 2 9.17 70.02 14.89
CA ALA A 2 9.13 68.88 13.98
C ALA A 2 8.78 67.70 14.90
N GLU A 3 7.56 67.18 14.75
CA GLU A 3 7.08 66.05 15.54
C GLU A 3 7.57 64.75 14.91
N ASN A 4 8.37 64.02 15.67
CA ASN A 4 8.76 62.64 15.42
C ASN A 4 7.54 61.75 15.64
N GLY A 5 7.05 61.09 14.59
CA GLY A 5 6.16 59.94 14.70
C GLY A 5 7.00 58.68 14.91
N GLU A 6 7.08 58.20 16.15
CA GLU A 6 7.63 56.89 16.49
C GLU A 6 6.76 55.79 15.84
N GLN A 7 7.35 55.04 14.90
CA GLN A 7 6.83 53.73 14.51
C GLN A 7 7.06 52.78 15.69
N GLN A 8 6.00 52.45 16.41
CA GLN A 8 6.00 51.36 17.38
C GLN A 8 6.29 50.05 16.64
N GLY A 9 7.49 49.49 16.83
CA GLY A 9 7.80 48.12 16.43
C GLY A 9 6.98 47.16 17.29
N GLU A 10 6.24 46.25 16.64
CA GLU A 10 5.59 45.11 17.31
C GLU A 10 6.67 44.27 18.00
N GLN A 11 6.71 44.32 19.33
CA GLN A 11 7.56 43.45 20.14
C GLN A 11 7.03 42.01 20.06
N CYS A 12 7.76 41.18 19.31
CA CYS A 12 7.58 39.73 19.29
C CYS A 12 7.97 39.15 20.66
N VAL A 13 7.00 38.63 21.41
CA VAL A 13 7.27 37.86 22.63
C VAL A 13 7.70 36.46 22.20
N ARG A 14 8.99 36.29 21.93
CA ARG A 14 9.64 34.98 21.82
C ARG A 14 10.07 34.55 23.23
N THR A 15 9.52 33.49 23.79
CA THR A 15 10.15 32.83 24.95
C THR A 15 9.62 31.41 25.16
N GLU A 16 10.55 30.46 25.26
CA GLU A 16 10.43 29.05 25.68
C GLU A 16 9.73 28.84 27.05
N LYS A 17 9.15 29.88 27.67
CA LYS A 17 8.61 29.86 29.04
C LYS A 17 7.14 29.46 29.15
N GLU A 18 6.44 29.27 28.04
CA GLU A 18 5.00 28.95 28.02
C GLU A 18 4.62 27.96 26.92
N LEU A 19 5.49 27.01 26.57
CA LEU A 19 5.03 25.83 25.83
C LEU A 19 4.09 25.01 26.74
N PRO A 20 3.19 24.17 26.19
CA PRO A 20 2.32 23.28 26.98
C PRO A 20 3.05 22.26 27.86
N VAL A 21 4.37 22.37 28.06
CA VAL A 21 5.14 21.56 29.02
C VAL A 21 4.59 21.69 30.45
N LEU A 22 3.93 22.82 30.77
CA LEU A 22 3.20 22.99 32.03
C LEU A 22 1.76 22.41 32.03
N PHE A 23 1.22 22.00 30.88
CA PHE A 23 -0.20 21.66 30.68
C PHE A 23 -0.51 20.31 29.98
N GLY A 24 0.49 19.52 29.53
CA GLY A 24 0.30 18.10 29.19
C GLY A 24 0.63 17.70 27.74
N ASP A 25 0.08 16.55 27.35
CA ASP A 25 0.28 15.80 26.10
C ASP A 25 -0.02 16.64 24.84
N PHE A 26 0.93 16.70 23.89
CA PHE A 26 0.80 17.42 22.62
C PHE A 26 -0.32 16.89 21.72
N THR A 27 -0.83 15.68 21.97
CA THR A 27 -2.00 15.11 21.29
C THR A 27 -3.32 15.35 22.02
N SER A 28 -3.30 15.96 23.22
CA SER A 28 -4.54 16.30 23.92
C SER A 28 -5.16 17.58 23.37
N LYS A 29 -6.34 17.41 22.77
CA LYS A 29 -7.16 18.53 22.32
C LYS A 29 -7.53 19.48 23.47
N GLU A 30 -7.83 18.95 24.65
CA GLU A 30 -8.23 19.74 25.82
C GLU A 30 -7.11 20.68 26.28
N SER A 31 -5.86 20.19 26.27
CA SER A 31 -4.67 20.99 26.59
C SER A 31 -4.50 22.16 25.63
N TRP A 32 -4.68 21.93 24.33
CA TRP A 32 -4.60 22.97 23.31
C TRP A 32 -5.78 23.95 23.37
N ASP A 33 -7.01 23.47 23.56
CA ASP A 33 -8.18 24.33 23.76
C ASP A 33 -7.98 25.26 24.97
N HIS A 34 -7.40 24.76 26.06
CA HIS A 34 -7.04 25.59 27.23
C HIS A 34 -5.95 26.62 26.89
N PHE A 35 -4.88 26.21 26.22
CA PHE A 35 -3.79 27.09 25.80
C PHE A 35 -4.29 28.25 24.93
N PHE A 36 -5.12 27.96 23.92
CA PHE A 36 -5.66 28.98 23.03
C PHE A 36 -6.71 29.86 23.71
N ALA A 37 -7.51 29.32 24.62
CA ALA A 37 -8.45 30.11 25.42
C ALA A 37 -7.73 31.12 26.33
N ALA A 38 -6.56 30.76 26.88
CA ALA A 38 -5.81 31.60 27.81
C ALA A 38 -5.13 32.81 27.14
N ARG A 39 -4.63 32.67 25.90
CA ARG A 39 -3.90 33.74 25.19
C ARG A 39 -4.79 34.79 24.50
N GLY A 40 -6.03 34.44 24.16
CA GLY A 40 -6.97 35.36 23.51
C GLY A 40 -6.69 35.60 22.01
N ALA A 41 -7.60 36.31 21.33
CA ALA A 41 -7.65 36.36 19.85
C ALA A 41 -6.64 37.31 19.17
N GLY A 42 -5.92 38.14 19.95
CA GLY A 42 -4.95 39.12 19.43
C GLY A 42 -3.50 38.62 19.36
N ASP A 43 -3.21 37.48 19.98
CA ASP A 43 -1.87 36.91 20.07
C ASP A 43 -1.62 35.84 18.98
N PHE A 44 -0.36 35.57 18.66
CA PHE A 44 0.03 34.54 17.69
C PHE A 44 1.23 33.74 18.20
N SER A 45 1.42 32.53 17.68
CA SER A 45 2.55 31.69 18.07
C SER A 45 3.20 31.09 16.83
N GLU A 46 4.48 31.38 16.65
CA GLU A 46 5.23 30.96 15.47
C GLU A 46 6.30 29.96 15.88
N TRP A 47 6.18 28.74 15.36
CA TRP A 47 7.13 27.65 15.61
C TRP A 47 8.17 27.59 14.50
N TYR A 48 9.41 27.32 14.90
CA TYR A 48 10.62 27.09 14.08
C TYR A 48 11.15 28.24 13.25
N ALA A 49 10.31 28.93 12.47
CA ALA A 49 10.75 30.04 11.62
C ALA A 49 9.59 31.01 11.29
N ASP A 50 9.94 32.28 11.14
CA ASP A 50 9.01 33.34 10.73
C ASP A 50 8.94 33.49 9.20
N TRP A 51 7.91 34.22 8.73
CA TRP A 51 7.65 34.41 7.31
C TRP A 51 8.84 34.90 6.47
N PRO A 52 9.69 35.85 6.90
CA PRO A 52 10.83 36.30 6.10
C PRO A 52 11.80 35.16 5.74
N GLN A 53 11.98 34.19 6.64
CA GLN A 53 12.84 33.02 6.42
C GLN A 53 12.18 32.00 5.48
N LEU A 54 10.84 31.89 5.52
CA LEU A 54 10.09 30.89 4.77
C LEU A 54 9.63 31.35 3.38
N ARG A 55 9.45 32.66 3.18
CA ARG A 55 8.82 33.24 1.98
C ARG A 55 9.47 32.75 0.69
N THR A 56 10.79 32.89 0.58
CA THR A 56 11.52 32.50 -0.65
C THR A 56 11.43 30.99 -0.89
N LEU A 57 11.65 30.19 0.15
CA LEU A 57 11.59 28.73 0.05
C LEU A 57 10.21 28.25 -0.38
N LEU A 58 9.15 28.76 0.25
CA LEU A 58 7.77 28.39 -0.09
C LEU A 58 7.39 28.85 -1.49
N ARG A 59 7.74 30.08 -1.91
CA ARG A 59 7.48 30.53 -3.28
C ARG A 59 8.16 29.67 -4.34
N ASN A 60 9.41 29.26 -4.10
CA ASN A 60 10.16 28.39 -5.00
C ASN A 60 9.48 27.02 -5.21
N HIS A 61 8.75 26.54 -4.20
CA HIS A 61 8.05 25.25 -4.27
C HIS A 61 6.59 25.36 -4.73
N LEU A 62 5.92 26.48 -4.48
CA LEU A 62 4.49 26.66 -4.79
C LEU A 62 4.24 27.31 -6.16
N SER A 63 5.20 28.07 -6.70
CA SER A 63 5.06 28.78 -7.99
C SER A 63 6.24 28.50 -8.92
N PHE A 64 5.97 28.32 -10.22
CA PHE A 64 7.02 28.19 -11.24
C PHE A 64 6.73 29.07 -12.47
N PRO A 65 7.68 29.94 -12.90
CA PRO A 65 8.89 30.33 -12.17
C PRO A 65 8.55 31.06 -10.85
N PRO A 66 9.48 31.17 -9.86
CA PRO A 66 9.17 31.75 -8.54
C PRO A 66 8.67 33.21 -8.57
N SER A 67 9.03 33.93 -9.64
CA SER A 67 8.61 35.30 -9.94
C SER A 67 7.21 35.40 -10.56
N ALA A 68 6.61 34.28 -10.97
CA ALA A 68 5.25 34.26 -11.51
C ALA A 68 4.20 34.47 -10.40
N PRO A 69 3.02 35.01 -10.75
CA PRO A 69 1.89 35.01 -9.84
C PRO A 69 1.51 33.55 -9.46
N PRO A 70 1.00 33.32 -8.24
CA PRO A 70 0.50 32.01 -7.83
C PRO A 70 -0.54 31.45 -8.81
N PRO A 71 -0.52 30.14 -9.11
CA PRO A 71 -1.54 29.54 -9.97
C PRO A 71 -2.93 29.65 -9.34
N GLU A 72 -3.94 30.09 -10.10
CA GLU A 72 -5.32 30.24 -9.60
C GLU A 72 -5.93 28.94 -9.09
N GLU A 73 -5.52 27.80 -9.68
CA GLU A 73 -6.01 26.46 -9.30
C GLU A 73 -5.27 25.86 -8.08
N LEU A 74 -4.21 26.51 -7.57
CA LEU A 74 -3.40 25.97 -6.48
C LEU A 74 -4.19 25.96 -5.16
N THR A 75 -4.51 24.77 -4.67
CA THR A 75 -5.18 24.54 -3.38
C THR A 75 -4.15 24.09 -2.35
N ILE A 76 -4.07 24.84 -1.24
CA ILE A 76 -3.12 24.59 -0.15
C ILE A 76 -3.89 24.09 1.08
N LEU A 77 -3.39 23.04 1.71
CA LEU A 77 -3.81 22.59 3.05
C LEU A 77 -2.74 22.95 4.08
N VAL A 78 -3.14 23.55 5.19
CA VAL A 78 -2.29 23.80 6.36
C VAL A 78 -2.87 23.05 7.56
N PRO A 79 -2.39 21.83 7.84
CA PRO A 79 -2.80 21.06 9.02
C PRO A 79 -2.08 21.52 10.28
N ALA A 80 -2.69 21.23 11.44
CA ALA A 80 -2.26 21.72 12.76
C ALA A 80 -1.95 23.22 12.72
N CYS A 81 -2.85 24.01 12.13
CA CYS A 81 -2.54 25.39 11.78
C CYS A 81 -2.29 26.29 13.00
N GLY A 82 -2.85 25.92 14.18
CA GLY A 82 -2.77 26.73 15.38
C GLY A 82 -3.20 28.18 15.14
N ASN A 83 -2.59 29.10 15.90
CA ASN A 83 -2.74 30.55 15.74
C ASN A 83 -1.56 31.19 14.98
N SER A 84 -0.86 30.41 14.16
CA SER A 84 0.28 30.84 13.34
C SER A 84 -0.15 31.82 12.24
N ARG A 85 0.72 32.78 11.90
CA ARG A 85 0.43 33.77 10.83
C ARG A 85 0.79 33.28 9.43
N LEU A 86 1.36 32.08 9.31
CA LEU A 86 1.76 31.49 8.02
C LEU A 86 0.69 31.61 6.93
N SER A 87 -0.55 31.24 7.22
CA SER A 87 -1.65 31.28 6.25
C SER A 87 -2.07 32.70 5.87
N GLU A 88 -1.97 33.65 6.80
CA GLU A 88 -2.20 35.08 6.53
C GLU A 88 -1.16 35.60 5.53
N HIS A 89 0.11 35.24 5.76
CA HIS A 89 1.20 35.66 4.90
C HIS A 89 1.16 35.01 3.52
N LEU A 90 0.82 33.71 3.43
CA LEU A 90 0.61 33.04 2.15
C LEU A 90 -0.51 33.72 1.34
N TYR A 91 -1.61 34.05 2.00
CA TYR A 91 -2.73 34.76 1.37
C TYR A 91 -2.30 36.13 0.82
N ASP A 92 -1.61 36.92 1.65
CA ASP A 92 -1.14 38.26 1.30
C ASP A 92 -0.08 38.22 0.18
N ASP A 93 0.64 37.10 0.02
CA ASP A 93 1.62 36.85 -1.04
C ASP A 93 0.99 36.25 -2.32
N GLY A 94 -0.34 36.12 -2.35
CA GLY A 94 -1.17 35.80 -3.51
C GLY A 94 -1.78 34.39 -3.52
N PHE A 95 -1.46 33.53 -2.55
CA PHE A 95 -1.99 32.18 -2.47
C PHE A 95 -3.35 32.18 -1.76
N ARG A 96 -4.45 32.35 -2.50
CA ARG A 96 -5.76 32.64 -1.87
C ARG A 96 -6.57 31.43 -1.44
N ASN A 97 -6.42 30.30 -2.14
CA ASN A 97 -7.19 29.09 -1.87
C ASN A 97 -6.50 28.20 -0.81
N ILE A 98 -6.60 28.65 0.46
CA ILE A 98 -6.00 27.98 1.61
C ILE A 98 -7.09 27.37 2.50
N ILE A 99 -6.93 26.09 2.83
CA ILE A 99 -7.72 25.37 3.82
C ILE A 99 -6.85 25.12 5.04
N ASN A 100 -7.28 25.64 6.18
CA ASN A 100 -6.61 25.50 7.47
C ASN A 100 -7.39 24.51 8.33
N VAL A 101 -6.69 23.53 8.91
CA VAL A 101 -7.30 22.54 9.79
C VAL A 101 -6.56 22.42 11.10
N ASP A 102 -7.31 22.26 12.18
CA ASP A 102 -6.82 22.04 13.52
C ASP A 102 -7.92 21.33 14.33
N PHE A 103 -7.55 20.44 15.25
CA PHE A 103 -8.53 19.73 16.08
C PHE A 103 -9.15 20.62 17.18
N SER A 104 -8.53 21.77 17.49
CA SER A 104 -8.97 22.73 18.50
C SER A 104 -10.06 23.60 17.91
N ARG A 105 -11.22 23.58 18.55
CA ARG A 105 -12.33 24.46 18.13
C ARG A 105 -12.02 25.91 18.49
N GLU A 106 -11.32 26.13 19.59
CA GLU A 106 -10.99 27.47 20.08
C GLU A 106 -10.12 28.22 19.08
N VAL A 107 -9.05 27.58 18.60
CA VAL A 107 -8.11 28.23 17.66
C VAL A 107 -8.74 28.47 16.30
N ILE A 108 -9.49 27.50 15.77
CA ILE A 108 -10.19 27.64 14.48
C ILE A 108 -11.21 28.79 14.55
N SER A 109 -11.95 28.89 15.65
CA SER A 109 -12.93 29.97 15.84
C SER A 109 -12.26 31.34 15.95
N ALA A 110 -11.11 31.41 16.65
CA ALA A 110 -10.33 32.63 16.77
C ALA A 110 -9.75 33.08 15.42
N MET A 111 -9.08 32.17 14.69
CA MET A 111 -8.46 32.47 13.41
C MET A 111 -9.47 32.81 12.32
N MET A 112 -10.63 32.15 12.31
CA MET A 112 -11.74 32.52 11.43
C MET A 112 -12.21 33.95 11.71
N ARG A 113 -12.48 34.32 12.97
CA ARG A 113 -12.90 35.67 13.34
C ARG A 113 -11.87 36.73 12.94
N ARG A 114 -10.58 36.43 13.13
CA ARG A 114 -9.46 37.30 12.80
C ARG A 114 -9.34 37.57 11.29
N ASN A 115 -9.63 36.57 10.46
CA ASN A 115 -9.37 36.64 9.01
C ASN A 115 -10.61 36.84 8.13
N LEU A 116 -11.83 36.72 8.66
CA LEU A 116 -13.08 36.74 7.89
C LEU A 116 -13.27 38.01 7.03
N ARG A 117 -12.79 39.17 7.50
CA ARG A 117 -12.96 40.45 6.78
C ARG A 117 -11.89 40.67 5.72
N ASP A 118 -10.63 40.48 6.08
CA ASP A 118 -9.50 40.85 5.23
C ASP A 118 -9.09 39.72 4.27
N ARG A 119 -9.37 38.46 4.62
CA ARG A 119 -8.94 37.26 3.88
C ARG A 119 -10.10 36.25 3.71
N PRO A 120 -11.21 36.65 3.06
CA PRO A 120 -12.47 35.90 3.06
C PRO A 120 -12.41 34.56 2.30
N GLU A 121 -11.41 34.35 1.43
CA GLU A 121 -11.29 33.12 0.64
C GLU A 121 -10.65 31.97 1.44
N MET A 122 -9.98 32.27 2.57
CA MET A 122 -9.44 31.25 3.47
C MET A 122 -10.55 30.47 4.16
N ARG A 123 -10.38 29.15 4.22
CA ARG A 123 -11.31 28.25 4.91
C ARG A 123 -10.67 27.73 6.19
N TRP A 124 -11.43 27.71 7.27
CA TRP A 124 -10.98 27.23 8.59
C TRP A 124 -11.91 26.10 9.03
N ARG A 125 -11.37 24.92 9.35
CA ARG A 125 -12.17 23.75 9.73
C ARG A 125 -11.60 23.05 10.94
N VAL A 126 -12.49 22.68 11.86
CA VAL A 126 -12.14 21.79 12.98
C VAL A 126 -12.01 20.38 12.43
N MET A 127 -10.82 19.80 12.46
CA MET A 127 -10.54 18.47 11.93
C MET A 127 -9.28 17.89 12.57
N ASP A 128 -9.28 16.60 12.84
CA ASP A 128 -8.08 15.86 13.23
C ASP A 128 -7.25 15.57 11.97
N MET A 129 -5.95 15.85 12.01
CA MET A 129 -5.08 15.60 10.85
C MET A 129 -4.80 14.11 10.61
N THR A 130 -5.08 13.25 11.59
CA THR A 130 -5.00 11.79 11.45
C THR A 130 -6.26 11.15 10.84
N ASP A 131 -7.37 11.90 10.73
CA ASP A 131 -8.62 11.46 10.08
C ASP A 131 -9.28 12.65 9.36
N MET A 132 -8.75 13.01 8.19
CA MET A 132 -9.22 14.18 7.46
C MET A 132 -10.37 13.84 6.51
N GLN A 133 -11.57 14.34 6.82
CA GLN A 133 -12.79 14.19 6.02
C GLN A 133 -12.77 15.09 4.76
N LEU A 134 -11.73 14.93 3.94
CA LEU A 134 -11.44 15.66 2.70
C LEU A 134 -11.22 14.66 1.56
N SER A 135 -11.52 15.06 0.32
CA SER A 135 -11.44 14.17 -0.83
C SER A 135 -10.01 13.77 -1.18
N ASN A 136 -9.82 12.53 -1.63
CA ASN A 136 -8.53 12.06 -2.17
C ASN A 136 -8.09 12.94 -3.35
N GLY A 137 -6.79 13.23 -3.44
CA GLY A 137 -6.25 14.02 -4.54
C GLY A 137 -6.89 15.40 -4.69
N ALA A 138 -7.18 16.08 -3.57
CA ALA A 138 -7.81 17.40 -3.58
C ALA A 138 -6.80 18.56 -3.58
N PHE A 139 -5.55 18.33 -3.16
CA PHE A 139 -4.60 19.41 -2.88
C PHE A 139 -3.34 19.33 -3.74
N GLU A 140 -2.87 20.49 -4.19
CA GLU A 140 -1.58 20.67 -4.86
C GLU A 140 -0.44 20.80 -3.85
N ALA A 141 -0.71 21.36 -2.66
CA ALA A 141 0.29 21.47 -1.61
C ALA A 141 -0.31 21.23 -0.21
N ILE A 142 0.46 20.55 0.63
CA ILE A 142 0.22 20.44 2.07
C ILE A 142 1.43 21.05 2.75
N ILE A 143 1.21 22.05 3.61
CA ILE A 143 2.27 22.76 4.34
C ILE A 143 2.10 22.46 5.83
N ASP A 144 2.88 21.52 6.33
CA ASP A 144 2.98 21.17 7.75
C ASP A 144 4.06 22.00 8.44
N LYS A 145 3.73 22.60 9.58
CA LYS A 145 4.66 23.36 10.41
C LYS A 145 4.56 22.88 11.86
N GLY A 146 5.28 21.80 12.17
CA GLY A 146 5.35 21.22 13.51
C GLY A 146 4.20 20.30 13.90
N GLY A 147 3.25 20.05 13.01
CA GLY A 147 2.18 19.08 13.24
C GLY A 147 2.72 17.65 13.31
N LEU A 148 3.59 17.24 12.37
CA LEU A 148 4.23 15.94 12.44
C LEU A 148 5.09 15.77 13.69
N ASP A 149 5.89 16.80 14.03
CA ASP A 149 6.75 16.78 15.22
C ASP A 149 5.91 16.56 16.49
N ALA A 150 4.77 17.26 16.63
CA ALA A 150 3.84 17.09 17.75
C ALA A 150 3.23 15.67 17.86
N LEU A 151 3.07 14.94 16.76
CA LEU A 151 2.60 13.54 16.76
C LEU A 151 3.71 12.51 17.02
N MET A 152 4.97 12.94 16.99
CA MET A 152 6.13 12.05 17.03
C MET A 152 6.96 12.17 18.30
N GLU A 153 6.53 12.98 19.27
CA GLU A 153 7.16 13.08 20.58
C GLU A 153 7.36 11.68 21.24
N PRO A 154 8.48 11.44 21.93
CA PRO A 154 8.88 10.10 22.38
C PRO A 154 7.86 9.35 23.25
N ASP A 155 7.02 10.08 24.00
CA ASP A 155 6.00 9.51 24.90
C ASP A 155 4.66 9.24 24.20
N ILE A 156 4.56 9.56 22.90
CA ILE A 156 3.34 9.44 22.08
C ILE A 156 3.43 8.19 21.19
N ASP A 157 2.29 7.59 20.83
CA ASP A 157 2.24 6.43 19.94
C ASP A 157 2.85 6.78 18.56
N PRO A 158 4.00 6.19 18.18
CA PRO A 158 4.69 6.52 16.93
C PRO A 158 3.87 6.20 15.67
N ARG A 159 2.77 5.44 15.80
CA ARG A 159 1.86 5.15 14.68
C ARG A 159 1.08 6.37 14.22
N LEU A 160 0.86 7.37 15.08
CA LEU A 160 0.10 8.58 14.72
C LEU A 160 0.77 9.34 13.56
N GLY A 161 2.10 9.50 13.58
CA GLY A 161 2.84 10.06 12.46
C GLY A 161 2.68 9.25 11.17
N THR A 162 2.61 7.92 11.27
CA THR A 162 2.37 7.05 10.10
C THR A 162 0.96 7.23 9.52
N ILE A 163 -0.06 7.36 10.37
CA ILE A 163 -1.44 7.61 9.97
C ILE A 163 -1.54 8.99 9.29
N TYR A 164 -1.00 10.03 9.92
CA TYR A 164 -1.00 11.39 9.36
C TYR A 164 -0.31 11.47 8.00
N LEU A 165 0.90 10.90 7.86
CA LEU A 165 1.58 10.91 6.57
C LEU A 165 0.82 10.13 5.49
N SER A 166 0.07 9.10 5.87
CA SER A 166 -0.80 8.36 4.93
C SER A 166 -1.97 9.23 4.47
N GLU A 167 -2.57 10.00 5.37
CA GLU A 167 -3.58 11.01 5.06
C GLU A 167 -3.05 12.12 4.16
N ALA A 168 -1.88 12.70 4.46
CA ALA A 168 -1.24 13.71 3.62
C ALA A 168 -1.00 13.18 2.19
N LYS A 169 -0.49 11.96 2.06
CA LYS A 169 -0.25 11.31 0.76
C LYS A 169 -1.54 11.03 -0.02
N ARG A 170 -2.62 10.67 0.67
CA ARG A 170 -3.97 10.43 0.09
C ARG A 170 -4.57 11.72 -0.46
N LEU A 171 -4.41 12.83 0.27
CA LEU A 171 -4.97 14.13 -0.07
C LEU A 171 -4.23 14.84 -1.22
N LEU A 172 -2.94 14.56 -1.41
CA LEU A 172 -2.15 15.15 -2.48
C LEU A 172 -2.51 14.61 -3.86
N LYS A 173 -2.71 15.54 -4.82
CA LYS A 173 -2.75 15.26 -6.25
C LYS A 173 -1.42 14.74 -6.74
N ALA A 174 -1.44 14.07 -7.88
CA ALA A 174 -0.22 13.72 -8.57
C ALA A 174 0.55 15.00 -8.98
N GLY A 175 1.86 15.06 -8.72
CA GLY A 175 2.67 16.28 -8.82
C GLY A 175 2.56 17.22 -7.60
N GLY A 176 1.64 16.96 -6.68
CA GLY A 176 1.46 17.76 -5.47
C GLY A 176 2.61 17.60 -4.47
N LYS A 177 2.82 18.58 -3.60
CA LYS A 177 3.97 18.64 -2.69
C LYS A 177 3.53 18.58 -1.23
N TYR A 178 4.14 17.67 -0.49
CA TYR A 178 4.18 17.71 0.97
C TYR A 178 5.39 18.54 1.39
N ILE A 179 5.16 19.60 2.14
CA ILE A 179 6.17 20.55 2.61
C ILE A 179 6.08 20.55 4.14
N CYS A 180 7.10 20.05 4.82
CA CYS A 180 7.13 19.91 6.28
C CYS A 180 8.29 20.71 6.86
N LEU A 181 7.97 21.68 7.71
CA LEU A 181 8.94 22.41 8.51
C LEU A 181 9.09 21.69 9.86
N THR A 182 10.30 21.18 10.12
CA THR A 182 10.60 20.31 11.26
C THR A 182 11.96 20.62 11.87
N LEU A 183 12.17 20.25 13.13
CA LEU A 183 13.50 20.19 13.75
C LEU A 183 14.35 19.00 13.26
N ALA A 184 13.80 18.15 12.39
CA ALA A 184 14.52 17.06 11.77
C ALA A 184 15.20 16.11 12.78
N GLU A 185 14.51 15.82 13.89
CA GLU A 185 14.96 14.82 14.84
C GLU A 185 15.03 13.43 14.18
N SER A 186 15.94 12.59 14.67
CA SER A 186 16.30 11.33 14.01
C SER A 186 15.10 10.41 13.76
N HIS A 187 14.14 10.36 14.68
CA HIS A 187 12.93 9.56 14.57
C HIS A 187 11.92 10.15 13.55
N VAL A 188 11.76 11.48 13.49
CA VAL A 188 10.91 12.17 12.50
C VAL A 188 11.46 11.98 11.09
N VAL A 189 12.75 12.24 10.91
CA VAL A 189 13.43 12.15 9.61
C VAL A 189 13.46 10.71 9.12
N GLY A 190 13.70 9.75 10.02
CA GLY A 190 13.62 8.33 9.70
C GLY A 190 12.25 7.93 9.15
N LEU A 191 11.16 8.45 9.73
CA LEU A 191 9.81 8.22 9.21
C LEU A 191 9.59 8.91 7.86
N LEU A 192 9.94 10.18 7.72
CA LEU A 192 9.80 10.94 6.47
C LEU A 192 10.54 10.27 5.31
N PHE A 193 11.81 9.93 5.51
CA PHE A 193 12.63 9.27 4.50
C PHE A 193 12.04 7.94 4.05
N ARG A 194 11.58 7.12 5.01
CA ARG A 194 10.92 5.84 4.74
C ARG A 194 9.59 6.02 4.00
N LYS A 195 8.73 6.94 4.44
CA LYS A 195 7.38 7.17 3.89
C LYS A 195 7.37 7.87 2.53
N PHE A 196 8.43 8.60 2.21
CA PHE A 196 8.61 9.29 0.93
C PHE A 196 9.77 8.69 0.12
N ARG A 197 10.04 7.38 0.29
CA ARG A 197 11.11 6.69 -0.45
C ARG A 197 10.78 6.44 -1.91
N PHE A 198 9.63 5.83 -2.18
CA PHE A 198 9.26 5.42 -3.54
C PHE A 198 8.07 6.23 -4.08
N GLY A 199 8.16 6.70 -5.32
CA GLY A 199 7.13 7.56 -5.93
C GLY A 199 7.17 9.02 -5.44
N TRP A 200 8.30 9.44 -4.87
CA TRP A 200 8.47 10.80 -4.37
C TRP A 200 9.87 11.32 -4.69
N LYS A 201 9.92 12.53 -5.22
CA LYS A 201 11.15 13.30 -5.30
C LYS A 201 11.30 14.09 -4.02
N VAL A 202 12.39 13.86 -3.30
CA VAL A 202 12.61 14.45 -1.98
C VAL A 202 13.77 15.42 -2.02
N SER A 203 13.55 16.60 -1.44
CA SER A 203 14.59 17.61 -1.21
C SER A 203 14.51 18.12 0.22
N LEU A 204 15.66 18.42 0.81
CA LEU A 204 15.80 18.95 2.15
C LEU A 204 16.51 20.30 2.08
N HIS A 205 15.92 21.32 2.69
CA HIS A 205 16.45 22.69 2.68
C HIS A 205 16.73 23.17 4.09
N ALA A 206 17.90 23.75 4.31
CA ALA A 206 18.23 24.35 5.59
C ALA A 206 17.56 25.73 5.71
N VAL A 207 16.81 25.98 6.79
CA VAL A 207 16.21 27.30 7.02
C VAL A 207 17.26 28.23 7.65
N ALA A 208 17.28 29.49 7.23
CA ALA A 208 18.22 30.49 7.75
C ALA A 208 17.98 30.72 9.25
N GLN A 209 19.03 30.94 10.04
CA GLN A 209 18.92 31.33 11.46
C GLN A 209 19.03 32.85 11.61
N GLU A 210 18.25 33.45 12.52
CA GLU A 210 18.45 34.85 12.88
C GLU A 210 19.70 35.05 13.75
N PRO A 211 20.59 36.02 13.45
CA PRO A 211 21.82 36.29 14.19
C PRO A 211 21.65 36.66 15.68
N SER A 212 20.42 36.96 16.12
CA SER A 212 20.11 37.53 17.45
C SER A 212 19.50 36.55 18.45
N SER A 213 19.27 35.29 18.08
CA SER A 213 18.61 34.31 18.97
C SER A 213 19.61 33.51 19.82
N GLY A 214 20.00 34.07 20.96
CA GLY A 214 20.92 33.44 21.92
C GLY A 214 20.38 32.22 22.68
N THR A 215 19.31 31.56 22.25
CA THR A 215 18.64 30.51 23.06
C THR A 215 18.34 29.17 22.39
N THR A 216 18.18 29.06 21.07
CA THR A 216 17.91 27.74 20.43
C THR A 216 19.13 27.20 19.69
N LYS A 217 19.78 26.17 20.26
CA LYS A 217 20.90 25.43 19.63
C LYS A 217 20.49 24.56 18.43
N GLN A 218 19.21 24.53 18.08
CA GLN A 218 18.63 23.66 17.05
C GLN A 218 18.25 24.47 15.81
N ARG A 219 18.43 23.88 14.62
CA ARG A 219 18.12 24.49 13.32
C ARG A 219 16.89 23.81 12.71
N ALA A 220 16.01 24.59 12.12
CA ALA A 220 14.85 24.09 11.40
C ALA A 220 15.19 23.72 9.95
N PHE A 221 14.50 22.71 9.43
CA PHE A 221 14.67 22.22 8.06
C PHE A 221 13.31 22.14 7.35
N LEU A 222 13.32 22.46 6.06
CA LEU A 222 12.17 22.28 5.19
C LEU A 222 12.34 21.00 4.40
N PHE A 223 11.59 19.97 4.78
CA PHE A 223 11.48 18.73 4.03
C PHE A 223 10.40 18.89 2.95
N VAL A 224 10.77 18.65 1.70
CA VAL A 224 9.84 18.74 0.56
C VAL A 224 9.81 17.40 -0.16
N ALA A 225 8.65 16.77 -0.18
CA ALA A 225 8.37 15.58 -0.96
C ALA A 225 7.33 15.88 -2.04
N GLU A 226 7.75 15.82 -3.29
CA GLU A 226 6.89 15.99 -4.46
C GLU A 226 6.38 14.63 -4.92
N LYS A 227 5.05 14.48 -5.01
CA LYS A 227 4.36 13.26 -5.42
C LYS A 227 4.66 13.00 -6.88
N TYR A 228 5.62 12.13 -7.13
CA TYR A 228 6.10 11.86 -8.45
C TYR A 228 5.43 10.59 -8.95
N ILE A 229 4.70 10.69 -10.08
CA ILE A 229 4.00 9.53 -10.67
C ILE A 229 5.00 8.45 -11.11
N LEU A 230 6.27 8.84 -11.30
CA LEU A 230 7.32 7.92 -11.70
C LEU A 230 7.87 7.20 -10.48
N THR A 231 8.15 5.92 -10.66
CA THR A 231 8.71 5.00 -9.66
C THR A 231 10.22 5.16 -9.51
N VAL A 232 10.75 6.30 -9.98
CA VAL A 232 12.17 6.64 -9.95
C VAL A 232 12.54 6.96 -8.52
N ILE A 233 13.41 6.12 -7.97
CA ILE A 233 14.04 6.37 -6.69
C ILE A 233 15.16 7.37 -6.96
N SER A 234 14.93 8.62 -6.58
CA SER A 234 15.96 9.64 -6.60
C SER A 234 16.65 9.68 -5.25
N GLN A 235 17.96 9.95 -5.27
CA GLN A 235 18.62 10.42 -4.07
C GLN A 235 17.94 11.71 -3.56
N ILE A 236 17.94 11.87 -2.25
CA ILE A 236 17.47 13.07 -1.58
C ILE A 236 18.50 14.18 -1.84
N SER A 237 18.04 15.27 -2.47
CA SER A 237 18.89 16.44 -2.68
C SER A 237 18.89 17.32 -1.43
N PHE A 238 20.07 17.59 -0.87
CA PHE A 238 20.24 18.60 0.16
C PHE A 238 20.60 19.94 -0.49
N ILE A 239 19.81 20.97 -0.22
CA ILE A 239 20.00 22.32 -0.74
C ILE A 239 20.31 23.24 0.43
N ASP A 240 21.48 23.84 0.37
CA ASP A 240 21.95 24.77 1.37
C ASP A 240 22.41 26.05 0.70
N GLU A 241 21.59 27.10 0.85
CA GLU A 241 21.95 28.44 0.38
C GLU A 241 22.86 29.17 1.39
N TYR A 242 23.09 28.59 2.58
CA TYR A 242 23.76 29.22 3.71
C TYR A 242 24.76 28.25 4.39
N SER A 243 25.91 28.04 3.74
CA SER A 243 27.05 27.20 4.15
C SER A 243 26.95 26.67 5.59
N VAL A 244 26.39 25.47 5.74
CA VAL A 244 26.26 24.77 7.02
C VAL A 244 27.66 24.37 7.47
N GLU A 245 28.23 25.10 8.42
CA GLU A 245 29.26 24.49 9.26
C GLU A 245 28.57 23.40 10.10
N PRO A 246 29.12 22.17 10.19
CA PRO A 246 28.51 21.03 10.91
C PRO A 246 28.54 21.20 12.45
N HIS A 247 28.27 22.40 12.94
CA HIS A 247 28.26 22.76 14.34
C HIS A 247 26.92 22.37 14.98
N GLY A 248 26.81 21.12 15.44
CA GLY A 248 25.71 20.65 16.27
C GLY A 248 25.45 19.15 16.12
N ASN A 249 25.15 18.46 17.23
CA ASN A 249 24.83 17.03 17.22
C ASN A 249 23.62 16.73 16.32
N GLN A 250 22.58 17.58 16.34
CA GLN A 250 21.38 17.46 15.50
C GLN A 250 21.71 17.42 14.00
N VAL A 251 22.50 18.39 13.51
CA VAL A 251 22.87 18.49 12.10
C VAL A 251 23.69 17.28 11.67
N ARG A 252 24.63 16.82 12.50
CA ARG A 252 25.41 15.60 12.22
C ARG A 252 24.51 14.37 12.10
N GLU A 253 23.60 14.16 13.05
CA GLU A 253 22.66 13.02 13.02
C GLU A 253 21.76 13.03 11.78
N LEU A 254 21.32 14.22 11.35
CA LEU A 254 20.57 14.40 10.11
C LEU A 254 21.38 14.01 8.87
N PHE A 255 22.64 14.46 8.76
CA PHE A 255 23.51 14.08 7.64
C PHE A 255 23.80 12.57 7.62
N GLU A 256 24.03 11.96 8.78
CA GLU A 256 24.18 10.50 8.87
C GLU A 256 22.91 9.77 8.43
N ALA A 257 21.72 10.26 8.83
CA ALA A 257 20.45 9.70 8.39
C ALA A 257 20.25 9.87 6.87
N LEU A 258 20.63 11.02 6.32
CA LEU A 258 20.55 11.34 4.90
C LEU A 258 21.48 10.45 4.08
N GLU A 259 22.72 10.25 4.52
CA GLU A 259 23.67 9.33 3.86
C GLU A 259 23.15 7.89 3.90
N ARG A 260 22.71 7.40 5.06
CA ARG A 260 22.11 6.06 5.19
C ARG A 260 20.96 5.87 4.23
N GLU A 261 20.04 6.83 4.17
CA GLU A 261 18.89 6.77 3.27
C GLU A 261 19.31 6.86 1.79
N ASN A 262 20.29 7.68 1.44
CA ASN A 262 20.77 7.78 0.07
C ASN A 262 21.52 6.54 -0.40
N THR A 263 22.23 5.85 0.50
CA THR A 263 22.80 4.51 0.23
C THR A 263 21.68 3.52 -0.05
N VAL A 264 20.66 3.47 0.81
CA VAL A 264 19.48 2.61 0.62
C VAL A 264 18.79 2.92 -0.72
N ARG A 265 18.56 4.20 -1.05
CA ARG A 265 17.99 4.64 -2.33
C ARG A 265 18.85 4.22 -3.52
N ALA A 266 20.18 4.33 -3.41
CA ALA A 266 21.10 3.91 -4.47
C ALA A 266 21.06 2.39 -4.71
N GLU A 267 20.96 1.58 -3.65
CA GLU A 267 20.79 0.13 -3.75
C GLU A 267 19.51 -0.22 -4.52
N TYR A 268 18.40 0.44 -4.19
CA TYR A 268 17.15 0.23 -4.93
C TYR A 268 17.23 0.75 -6.39
N SER A 269 17.97 1.83 -6.66
CA SER A 269 18.12 2.39 -8.02
C SER A 269 19.02 1.56 -8.94
N ASN A 270 19.93 0.74 -8.40
CA ASN A 270 20.80 -0.15 -9.18
C ASN A 270 20.02 -1.29 -9.88
N GLY A 271 18.77 -1.53 -9.51
CA GLY A 271 17.88 -2.51 -10.14
C GLY A 271 17.15 -1.99 -11.39
N THR A 272 17.87 -1.83 -12.50
CA THR A 272 17.42 -2.03 -13.90
C THR A 272 16.02 -1.56 -14.37
N TYR A 273 15.43 -0.51 -13.79
CA TYR A 273 14.20 0.09 -14.31
C TYR A 273 14.45 1.46 -14.92
N THR A 274 15.06 1.44 -16.10
CA THR A 274 15.12 2.63 -16.95
C THR A 274 13.78 2.78 -17.65
N CYS A 275 13.00 3.76 -17.23
CA CYS A 275 11.79 4.16 -17.92
C CYS A 275 12.09 5.37 -18.81
N TYR A 276 11.60 5.35 -20.04
CA TYR A 276 11.95 6.35 -21.06
C TYR A 276 10.82 7.35 -21.27
N SER A 277 11.17 8.62 -21.49
CA SER A 277 10.21 9.58 -22.02
C SER A 277 10.02 9.36 -23.52
N LEU A 278 8.90 9.85 -24.07
CA LEU A 278 8.70 9.83 -25.53
C LEU A 278 9.80 10.60 -26.28
N LYS A 279 10.41 11.60 -25.64
CA LYS A 279 11.54 12.36 -26.19
C LYS A 279 12.79 11.48 -26.32
N ASP A 280 13.10 10.67 -25.31
CA ASP A 280 14.24 9.74 -25.33
C ASP A 280 14.06 8.69 -26.44
N LEU A 281 12.84 8.19 -26.59
CA LEU A 281 12.51 7.23 -27.66
C LEU A 281 12.64 7.85 -29.06
N LYS A 282 12.23 9.11 -29.22
CA LYS A 282 12.43 9.86 -30.49
C LYS A 282 13.89 10.11 -30.81
N GLN A 283 14.73 10.24 -29.79
CA GLN A 283 16.19 10.37 -29.93
C GLN A 283 16.88 9.02 -30.21
N GLY A 284 16.12 7.91 -30.23
CA GLY A 284 16.64 6.60 -30.62
C GLY A 284 17.32 5.83 -29.48
N VAL A 285 17.10 6.22 -28.22
CA VAL A 285 17.72 5.58 -27.03
C VAL A 285 17.41 4.07 -26.94
N GLN A 286 16.28 3.62 -27.49
CA GLN A 286 15.88 2.21 -27.60
C GLN A 286 15.70 1.75 -29.06
N GLY A 287 16.48 2.36 -29.96
CA GLY A 287 16.40 2.15 -31.40
C GLY A 287 15.17 2.81 -32.04
N ASN A 288 14.92 2.51 -33.32
CA ASN A 288 13.80 3.08 -34.05
C ASN A 288 12.48 2.44 -33.62
N ILE A 289 11.64 3.22 -32.92
CA ILE A 289 10.31 2.78 -32.46
C ILE A 289 9.38 2.50 -33.65
N GLY A 290 9.56 3.15 -34.80
CA GLY A 290 8.73 2.89 -35.98
C GLY A 290 8.86 1.48 -36.57
N VAL A 291 9.85 0.69 -36.13
CA VAL A 291 10.13 -0.68 -36.59
C VAL A 291 9.84 -1.68 -35.46
N LEU A 292 9.18 -2.79 -35.78
CA LEU A 292 8.96 -3.90 -34.86
C LEU A 292 10.26 -4.67 -34.62
N VAL A 293 10.64 -4.88 -33.36
CA VAL A 293 11.82 -5.68 -32.99
C VAL A 293 11.39 -6.86 -32.10
N PRO A 294 11.50 -8.11 -32.58
CA PRO A 294 11.04 -9.29 -31.84
C PRO A 294 11.54 -9.34 -30.38
N GLY A 295 10.63 -9.44 -29.42
CA GLY A 295 10.95 -9.57 -28.00
C GLY A 295 11.33 -8.26 -27.31
N ARG A 296 11.25 -7.11 -28.00
CA ARG A 296 11.47 -5.79 -27.39
C ARG A 296 10.42 -5.54 -26.32
N GLY A 297 10.89 -5.10 -25.15
CA GLY A 297 10.07 -4.56 -24.08
C GLY A 297 10.63 -3.25 -23.57
N ILE A 298 9.82 -2.18 -23.59
CA ILE A 298 10.22 -0.83 -23.18
C ILE A 298 9.24 -0.34 -22.12
N ASN A 299 9.75 0.04 -20.96
CA ASN A 299 9.02 0.84 -19.99
C ASN A 299 9.10 2.30 -20.41
N LEU A 300 7.96 2.98 -20.52
CA LEU A 300 7.91 4.38 -20.90
C LEU A 300 6.82 5.15 -20.18
N PHE A 301 6.95 6.48 -20.17
CA PHE A 301 5.93 7.38 -19.66
C PHE A 301 5.25 8.15 -20.79
N LEU A 302 3.93 8.22 -20.72
CA LEU A 302 3.11 9.07 -21.59
C LEU A 302 2.50 10.20 -20.77
N GLY A 303 2.52 11.41 -21.32
CA GLY A 303 2.07 12.62 -20.63
C GLY A 303 3.09 13.76 -20.79
N GLU A 304 2.60 14.99 -20.76
CA GLU A 304 3.42 16.19 -20.86
C GLU A 304 2.84 17.28 -19.96
N THR A 305 3.69 17.94 -19.18
CA THR A 305 3.29 19.01 -18.25
C THR A 305 2.58 20.13 -19.01
N GLY A 306 1.39 20.50 -18.55
CA GLY A 306 0.58 21.56 -19.17
C GLY A 306 -0.18 21.14 -20.42
N VAL A 307 -0.12 19.86 -20.82
CA VAL A 307 -0.88 19.36 -21.98
C VAL A 307 -1.66 18.09 -21.69
N SER A 308 -1.12 17.20 -20.85
CA SER A 308 -1.85 16.03 -20.36
C SER A 308 -2.34 16.27 -18.96
N ARG A 309 -3.55 15.80 -18.68
CA ARG A 309 -4.18 15.83 -17.37
C ARG A 309 -3.48 14.87 -16.40
N PHE A 310 -3.01 13.73 -16.91
CA PHE A 310 -2.28 12.74 -16.12
C PHE A 310 -0.98 12.32 -16.80
N PHE A 311 -0.10 11.67 -16.03
CA PHE A 311 1.01 10.90 -16.58
C PHE A 311 0.73 9.42 -16.39
N TYR A 312 1.10 8.64 -17.40
CA TYR A 312 0.76 7.23 -17.49
C TYR A 312 2.05 6.42 -17.58
N SER A 313 2.14 5.42 -16.69
CA SER A 313 3.15 4.37 -16.82
C SER A 313 2.71 3.39 -17.90
N CYS A 314 3.60 3.08 -18.83
CA CYS A 314 3.29 2.23 -19.96
C CYS A 314 4.38 1.19 -20.21
N LEU A 315 3.96 0.02 -20.73
CA LEU A 315 4.86 -1.01 -21.23
C LEU A 315 4.56 -1.25 -22.71
N LEU A 316 5.57 -1.04 -23.56
CA LEU A 316 5.51 -1.34 -24.98
C LEU A 316 6.18 -2.69 -25.26
N LEU A 317 5.48 -3.57 -25.95
CA LEU A 317 5.98 -4.90 -26.32
C LEU A 317 5.84 -5.15 -27.81
N ASP A 318 6.89 -5.72 -28.41
CA ASP A 318 6.88 -6.23 -29.78
C ASP A 318 6.91 -7.77 -29.73
N ALA A 319 5.92 -8.41 -30.34
CA ALA A 319 5.78 -9.86 -30.33
C ALA A 319 6.87 -10.55 -31.19
N HIS A 320 7.23 -11.79 -30.82
CA HIS A 320 8.01 -12.65 -31.71
C HIS A 320 7.15 -13.08 -32.91
N PRO A 321 7.72 -13.19 -34.13
CA PRO A 321 6.99 -13.68 -35.29
C PRO A 321 6.32 -15.03 -35.00
N LEU A 322 5.00 -15.10 -35.17
CA LEU A 322 4.23 -16.34 -35.03
C LEU A 322 4.07 -17.02 -36.39
N ALA A 323 3.81 -18.32 -36.39
CA ALA A 323 3.49 -19.09 -37.60
C ALA A 323 2.18 -18.65 -38.30
N ARG A 324 1.36 -17.82 -37.63
CA ARG A 324 0.14 -17.21 -38.16
C ARG A 324 0.25 -15.69 -38.11
N PRO A 325 -0.39 -14.95 -39.05
CA PRO A 325 -0.44 -13.50 -39.01
C PRO A 325 -1.11 -12.99 -37.73
N PHE A 326 -0.62 -11.89 -37.17
CA PHE A 326 -1.27 -11.21 -36.05
C PHE A 326 -2.64 -10.65 -36.49
N SER A 327 -3.64 -10.71 -35.61
CA SER A 327 -4.97 -10.15 -35.88
C SER A 327 -4.98 -8.62 -35.84
N ASP A 328 -4.13 -8.02 -35.00
CA ASP A 328 -3.95 -6.58 -34.87
C ASP A 328 -2.47 -6.23 -35.09
N GLN A 329 -2.20 -5.14 -35.80
CA GLN A 329 -0.83 -4.63 -35.92
C GLN A 329 -0.40 -3.86 -34.68
N TYR A 330 -1.33 -3.14 -34.06
CA TYR A 330 -1.09 -2.37 -32.85
C TYR A 330 -2.33 -2.33 -31.95
N ARG A 331 -2.17 -2.79 -30.71
CA ARG A 331 -3.24 -2.85 -29.71
C ARG A 331 -2.85 -2.07 -28.47
N VAL A 332 -3.82 -1.40 -27.85
CA VAL A 332 -3.64 -0.66 -26.59
C VAL A 332 -4.56 -1.26 -25.53
N LEU A 333 -3.99 -1.61 -24.39
CA LEU A 333 -4.71 -2.20 -23.27
C LEU A 333 -4.62 -1.28 -22.05
N PHE A 334 -5.76 -0.86 -21.53
CA PHE A 334 -5.85 -0.13 -20.28
C PHE A 334 -6.15 -1.09 -19.14
N ILE A 335 -5.34 -1.05 -18.08
CA ILE A 335 -5.50 -1.93 -16.92
C ILE A 335 -5.50 -1.08 -15.66
N HIS A 336 -6.57 -1.16 -14.87
CA HIS A 336 -6.61 -0.65 -13.50
C HIS A 336 -5.77 -1.56 -12.61
N SER A 337 -4.46 -1.36 -12.66
CA SER A 337 -3.55 -2.13 -11.85
C SER A 337 -2.23 -1.39 -11.68
N ARG A 338 -1.69 -1.39 -10.46
CA ARG A 338 -0.32 -0.94 -10.17
C ARG A 338 0.75 -1.85 -10.82
N LEU A 339 0.34 -2.75 -11.72
CA LEU A 339 1.07 -3.94 -12.12
C LEU A 339 2.09 -3.75 -13.23
N LEU A 340 2.30 -2.55 -13.79
CA LEU A 340 3.29 -2.40 -14.85
C LEU A 340 4.72 -2.48 -14.33
N ALA A 341 5.15 -3.73 -14.20
CA ALA A 341 6.47 -4.19 -13.87
C ALA A 341 6.87 -5.33 -14.81
N SER A 342 8.17 -5.44 -15.08
CA SER A 342 8.89 -6.40 -15.92
C SER A 342 8.38 -7.84 -15.93
N ASN A 343 7.63 -8.26 -14.91
CA ASN A 343 7.16 -9.63 -14.73
C ASN A 343 5.68 -9.85 -15.12
N VAL A 344 4.94 -8.86 -15.66
CA VAL A 344 3.61 -9.11 -16.27
C VAL A 344 3.71 -9.90 -17.59
N ARG A 345 4.92 -10.15 -18.09
CA ARG A 345 5.17 -10.82 -19.38
C ARG A 345 4.31 -12.08 -19.59
N PRO A 346 4.13 -13.01 -18.64
CA PRO A 346 3.36 -14.24 -18.90
C PRO A 346 1.84 -14.03 -19.04
N TRP A 347 1.27 -13.09 -18.28
CA TRP A 347 -0.17 -12.76 -18.35
C TRP A 347 -0.46 -11.93 -19.62
N VAL A 348 0.44 -11.00 -19.91
CA VAL A 348 0.39 -10.14 -21.10
C VAL A 348 0.62 -10.89 -22.40
N LEU A 349 1.51 -11.90 -22.41
CA LEU A 349 1.71 -12.78 -23.56
C LEU A 349 0.47 -13.66 -23.83
N ALA A 350 -0.34 -13.98 -22.82
CA ALA A 350 -1.59 -14.72 -23.01
C ALA A 350 -2.71 -13.84 -23.60
N VAL A 351 -2.80 -12.57 -23.19
CA VAL A 351 -3.81 -11.60 -23.70
C VAL A 351 -3.37 -10.94 -25.03
N GLY A 352 -2.05 -10.81 -25.24
CA GLY A 352 -1.40 -10.11 -26.35
C GLY A 352 -1.02 -10.99 -27.53
N GLN A 353 -1.32 -12.30 -27.51
CA GLN A 353 -0.91 -13.28 -28.53
C GLN A 353 -1.44 -13.00 -29.95
N SER A 354 -2.27 -11.98 -30.11
CA SER A 354 -2.92 -11.64 -31.36
C SER A 354 -2.51 -10.26 -31.91
N ALA A 355 -1.54 -9.57 -31.29
CA ALA A 355 -1.06 -8.25 -31.71
C ALA A 355 0.45 -8.24 -32.01
N ALA A 356 0.87 -7.57 -33.10
CA ALA A 356 2.29 -7.43 -33.45
C ALA A 356 3.03 -6.48 -32.48
N ARG A 357 2.37 -5.39 -32.09
CA ARG A 357 2.76 -4.50 -30.99
C ARG A 357 1.63 -4.33 -29.99
N LEU A 358 1.97 -4.38 -28.71
CA LEU A 358 1.06 -4.14 -27.61
C LEU A 358 1.59 -3.00 -26.74
N LEU A 359 0.78 -1.96 -26.58
CA LEU A 359 0.99 -0.94 -25.55
C LEU A 359 0.05 -1.24 -24.38
N ILE A 360 0.60 -1.29 -23.18
CA ILE A 360 -0.20 -1.41 -21.95
C ILE A 360 -0.08 -0.11 -21.20
N VAL A 361 -1.20 0.43 -20.79
CA VAL A 361 -1.31 1.66 -20.00
C VAL A 361 -1.83 1.30 -18.62
N ALA A 362 -1.02 1.54 -17.58
CA ALA A 362 -1.45 1.34 -16.20
C ALA A 362 -2.28 2.53 -15.74
N LEU A 363 -3.44 2.21 -15.18
CA LEU A 363 -4.31 3.14 -14.51
C LEU A 363 -4.23 2.91 -13.00
N ASP A 364 -4.10 3.99 -12.26
CA ASP A 364 -4.08 4.01 -10.79
C ASP A 364 -5.30 4.78 -10.24
N ALA A 365 -5.38 4.91 -8.91
CA ALA A 365 -6.46 5.61 -8.23
C ALA A 365 -6.59 7.10 -8.60
N ASN A 366 -5.54 7.71 -9.18
CA ASN A 366 -5.60 9.10 -9.65
C ASN A 366 -6.34 9.23 -10.98
N HIS A 367 -6.47 8.14 -11.75
CA HIS A 367 -7.16 8.09 -13.04
C HIS A 367 -8.67 7.82 -12.88
N ASN A 368 -9.31 8.46 -11.90
CA ASN A 368 -10.74 8.31 -11.62
C ASN A 368 -11.60 9.17 -12.56
N VAL A 369 -11.48 8.93 -13.86
CA VAL A 369 -12.19 9.61 -14.93
C VAL A 369 -12.71 8.59 -15.94
N SER A 370 -13.62 8.99 -16.82
CA SER A 370 -14.20 8.04 -17.77
C SER A 370 -13.11 7.42 -18.66
N PRO A 371 -13.23 6.13 -19.03
CA PRO A 371 -12.31 5.47 -19.97
C PRO A 371 -12.04 6.27 -21.25
N ILE A 372 -13.04 7.00 -21.73
CA ILE A 372 -12.97 7.85 -22.92
C ILE A 372 -12.08 9.07 -22.68
N GLU A 373 -12.18 9.72 -21.52
CA GLU A 373 -11.31 10.85 -21.16
C GLU A 373 -9.85 10.44 -21.06
N ILE A 374 -9.57 9.27 -20.47
CA ILE A 374 -8.22 8.70 -20.38
C ILE A 374 -7.63 8.51 -21.78
N VAL A 375 -8.39 7.88 -22.67
CA VAL A 375 -7.95 7.65 -24.04
C VAL A 375 -7.65 8.98 -24.73
N ASN A 376 -8.55 9.97 -24.62
CA ASN A 376 -8.38 11.27 -25.25
C ASN A 376 -7.15 12.03 -24.72
N ASP A 377 -6.85 11.93 -23.43
CA ASP A 377 -5.73 12.61 -22.79
C ASP A 377 -4.36 12.19 -23.35
N ILE A 378 -4.22 10.91 -23.74
CA ILE A 378 -2.97 10.35 -24.26
C ILE A 378 -2.98 9.84 -25.69
N PHE A 379 -4.13 9.93 -26.40
CA PHE A 379 -4.28 9.41 -27.75
C PHE A 379 -3.14 9.86 -28.69
N ARG A 380 -2.82 11.16 -28.63
CA ARG A 380 -1.74 11.77 -29.42
C ARG A 380 -0.37 11.14 -29.21
N PHE A 381 -0.08 10.60 -28.02
CA PHE A 381 1.18 9.91 -27.76
C PHE A 381 1.11 8.43 -28.15
N ILE A 382 -0.05 7.80 -27.94
CA ILE A 382 -0.31 6.42 -28.36
C ILE A 382 -0.06 6.27 -29.86
N GLU A 383 -0.53 7.22 -30.67
CA GLU A 383 -0.34 7.22 -32.13
C GLU A 383 1.15 7.29 -32.52
N GLN A 384 1.97 8.01 -31.77
CA GLN A 384 3.40 8.17 -32.06
C GLN A 384 4.21 6.88 -31.85
N LEU A 385 3.64 5.90 -31.13
CA LEU A 385 4.26 4.61 -30.87
C LEU A 385 3.83 3.53 -31.87
N ALA A 386 2.94 3.84 -32.81
CA ALA A 386 2.51 2.89 -33.83
C ALA A 386 3.68 2.51 -34.78
N PRO A 387 3.76 1.25 -35.24
CA PRO A 387 4.67 0.85 -36.31
C PRO A 387 4.37 1.62 -37.60
N ARG A 388 5.39 1.98 -38.39
CA ARG A 388 5.25 2.89 -39.55
C ARG A 388 4.74 2.26 -40.85
N ASP A 389 4.59 0.93 -40.91
CA ASP A 389 4.05 0.28 -42.12
C ASP A 389 2.55 0.57 -42.26
N ASP A 390 2.21 1.41 -43.26
CA ASP A 390 0.88 1.88 -43.63
C ASP A 390 0.05 2.52 -42.50
N ILE A 391 0.47 3.73 -42.09
CA ILE A 391 -0.25 4.66 -41.18
C ILE A 391 -1.75 4.82 -41.53
N LYS A 392 -2.15 4.62 -42.79
CA LYS A 392 -3.55 4.70 -43.23
C LYS A 392 -4.41 3.47 -42.90
N LYS A 393 -3.85 2.40 -42.33
CA LYS A 393 -4.57 1.15 -41.99
C LYS A 393 -4.39 0.67 -40.55
N VAL A 394 -3.55 1.31 -39.73
CA VAL A 394 -3.36 0.89 -38.34
C VAL A 394 -4.57 1.30 -37.50
N LYS A 395 -5.56 0.41 -37.36
CA LYS A 395 -6.63 0.55 -36.37
C LYS A 395 -6.05 0.31 -34.99
N VAL A 396 -5.84 1.38 -34.22
CA VAL A 396 -5.52 1.28 -32.79
C VAL A 396 -6.73 0.69 -32.07
N LYS A 397 -6.64 -0.59 -31.68
CA LYS A 397 -7.70 -1.23 -30.92
C LYS A 397 -7.47 -0.96 -29.44
N VAL A 398 -8.30 -0.08 -28.87
CA VAL A 398 -8.33 0.19 -27.43
C VAL A 398 -9.23 -0.84 -26.76
N THR A 399 -8.70 -1.53 -25.75
CA THR A 399 -9.47 -2.45 -24.90
C THR A 399 -9.29 -2.03 -23.44
N HIS A 400 -10.39 -1.97 -22.70
CA HIS A 400 -10.36 -1.87 -21.24
C HIS A 400 -10.45 -3.29 -20.69
N ALA A 401 -9.45 -3.69 -19.90
CA ALA A 401 -9.54 -4.94 -19.16
C ALA A 401 -10.44 -4.72 -17.95
N ASP A 402 -11.76 -4.86 -18.14
CA ASP A 402 -12.65 -5.13 -17.01
C ASP A 402 -12.31 -6.52 -16.48
N GLU A 403 -12.33 -6.75 -15.16
CA GLU A 403 -11.77 -7.95 -14.48
C GLU A 403 -12.45 -9.30 -14.83
N GLY A 404 -13.13 -9.40 -15.98
CA GLY A 404 -13.63 -10.65 -16.54
C GLY A 404 -14.89 -11.17 -15.85
N TYR A 405 -15.67 -10.31 -15.18
CA TYR A 405 -16.91 -10.70 -14.51
C TYR A 405 -18.18 -10.35 -15.31
N LYS A 406 -19.11 -11.31 -15.32
CA LYS A 406 -20.48 -11.22 -15.83
C LYS A 406 -21.35 -10.35 -14.91
N GLN A 407 -21.11 -10.42 -13.60
CA GLN A 407 -21.87 -9.70 -12.58
C GLN A 407 -21.03 -9.46 -11.33
N GLN A 408 -21.24 -8.30 -10.70
CA GLN A 408 -20.71 -7.95 -9.38
C GLN A 408 -21.85 -7.38 -8.53
N LYS A 409 -21.97 -7.87 -7.29
CA LYS A 409 -22.94 -7.39 -6.29
C LYS A 409 -22.20 -7.04 -5.01
N ILE A 410 -22.27 -5.78 -4.59
CA ILE A 410 -21.71 -5.37 -3.30
C ILE A 410 -22.59 -5.94 -2.19
N VAL A 411 -21.99 -6.75 -1.32
CA VAL A 411 -22.64 -7.38 -0.15
C VAL A 411 -22.61 -6.42 1.03
N SER A 412 -21.46 -5.82 1.29
CA SER A 412 -21.28 -4.89 2.41
C SER A 412 -20.10 -3.95 2.16
N LYS A 413 -20.10 -2.80 2.83
CA LYS A 413 -18.98 -1.88 2.91
C LYS A 413 -18.82 -1.45 4.36
N VAL A 414 -17.62 -1.62 4.88
CA VAL A 414 -17.24 -1.24 6.23
C VAL A 414 -16.04 -0.29 6.13
N THR A 415 -15.79 0.53 7.14
CA THR A 415 -14.57 1.35 7.18
C THR A 415 -13.91 1.13 8.52
N SER A 416 -12.62 0.83 8.48
CA SER A 416 -11.75 0.69 9.64
C SER A 416 -10.84 1.90 9.75
N THR A 417 -10.54 2.32 10.98
CA THR A 417 -9.52 3.34 11.26
C THR A 417 -8.11 2.87 10.90
N LEU A 418 -7.85 1.57 10.95
CA LEU A 418 -6.53 0.98 10.65
C LEU A 418 -6.39 0.54 9.19
N SER A 419 -7.46 -0.06 8.64
CA SER A 419 -7.42 -0.64 7.29
C SER A 419 -8.10 0.21 6.21
N GLY A 420 -8.75 1.31 6.59
CA GLY A 420 -9.52 2.16 5.69
C GLY A 420 -10.81 1.49 5.21
N PRO A 421 -11.34 1.89 4.04
CA PRO A 421 -12.54 1.29 3.48
C PRO A 421 -12.33 -0.18 3.12
N ILE A 422 -13.27 -1.04 3.50
CA ILE A 422 -13.31 -2.47 3.20
C ILE A 422 -14.62 -2.76 2.47
N ALA A 423 -14.55 -3.41 1.32
CA ALA A 423 -15.70 -3.80 0.53
C ALA A 423 -15.76 -5.32 0.41
N ILE A 424 -16.97 -5.87 0.58
CA ILE A 424 -17.29 -7.26 0.34
C ILE A 424 -18.23 -7.31 -0.85
N ASP A 425 -17.86 -8.06 -1.89
CA ASP A 425 -18.71 -8.26 -3.06
C ASP A 425 -18.76 -9.71 -3.52
N ASP A 426 -19.91 -10.08 -4.08
CA ASP A 426 -20.13 -11.35 -4.74
C ASP A 426 -19.97 -11.15 -6.26
N VAL A 427 -19.11 -11.94 -6.89
CA VAL A 427 -18.81 -11.87 -8.33
C VAL A 427 -19.06 -13.19 -9.05
N ILE A 428 -19.50 -13.06 -10.30
CA ILE A 428 -19.69 -14.17 -11.24
C ILE A 428 -18.79 -13.89 -12.43
N TYR A 429 -17.86 -14.81 -12.73
CA TYR A 429 -16.92 -14.64 -13.84
C TYR A 429 -17.50 -15.12 -15.17
N PHE A 430 -17.08 -14.51 -16.29
CA PHE A 430 -17.39 -15.04 -17.63
C PHE A 430 -16.80 -16.43 -17.83
N ASN A 431 -15.56 -16.61 -17.39
CA ASN A 431 -14.87 -17.89 -17.28
C ASN A 431 -14.35 -18.00 -15.84
N PRO A 432 -14.95 -18.84 -14.99
CA PRO A 432 -14.46 -18.98 -13.62
C PRO A 432 -13.03 -19.52 -13.63
N PRO A 433 -12.08 -18.81 -13.00
CA PRO A 433 -10.69 -19.23 -12.99
C PRO A 433 -10.45 -20.33 -11.95
N GLY A 434 -9.54 -21.25 -12.29
CA GLY A 434 -9.13 -22.36 -11.43
C GLY A 434 -9.93 -23.65 -11.64
N ASP A 435 -9.43 -24.72 -11.04
CA ASP A 435 -9.99 -26.07 -11.13
C ASP A 435 -11.18 -26.20 -10.16
N ILE A 436 -12.37 -25.82 -10.59
CA ILE A 436 -13.59 -25.99 -9.79
C ILE A 436 -13.87 -27.50 -9.61
N PRO A 437 -14.19 -27.97 -8.38
CA PRO A 437 -14.54 -29.36 -8.16
C PRO A 437 -15.67 -29.84 -9.10
N ASN A 438 -15.51 -31.03 -9.69
CA ASN A 438 -16.48 -31.67 -10.60
C ASN A 438 -17.87 -31.96 -9.98
N THR A 439 -18.08 -31.60 -8.71
CA THR A 439 -19.32 -31.77 -7.95
C THR A 439 -20.34 -30.65 -8.17
N HIS A 440 -19.96 -29.55 -8.83
CA HIS A 440 -20.89 -28.46 -9.14
C HIS A 440 -21.70 -28.73 -10.41
N ASP A 441 -23.00 -28.46 -10.30
CA ASP A 441 -23.93 -28.51 -11.43
C ASP A 441 -23.55 -27.44 -12.46
N LYS A 442 -23.14 -27.87 -13.66
CA LYS A 442 -22.70 -26.99 -14.77
C LYS A 442 -23.79 -26.02 -15.26
N SER A 443 -25.01 -26.13 -14.74
CA SER A 443 -26.16 -25.29 -15.09
C SER A 443 -26.32 -24.02 -14.22
N LYS A 444 -25.54 -23.87 -13.13
CA LYS A 444 -25.64 -22.71 -12.22
C LYS A 444 -24.41 -21.80 -12.29
N ASP A 445 -24.65 -20.49 -12.24
CA ASP A 445 -23.58 -19.50 -12.14
C ASP A 445 -22.80 -19.68 -10.82
N ILE A 446 -21.48 -19.68 -10.91
CA ILE A 446 -20.57 -19.85 -9.77
C ILE A 446 -20.28 -18.48 -9.17
N ILE A 447 -20.55 -18.35 -7.87
CA ILE A 447 -20.41 -17.09 -7.13
C ILE A 447 -19.18 -17.17 -6.24
N PHE A 448 -18.32 -16.15 -6.36
CA PHE A 448 -17.21 -15.95 -5.45
C PHE A 448 -17.46 -14.72 -4.60
N ARG A 449 -17.24 -14.83 -3.29
CA ARG A 449 -17.22 -13.68 -2.39
C ARG A 449 -15.80 -13.15 -2.26
N ARG A 450 -15.61 -11.85 -2.44
CA ARG A 450 -14.31 -11.20 -2.37
C ARG A 450 -14.23 -10.22 -1.22
N LEU A 451 -13.06 -10.17 -0.60
CA LEU A 451 -12.64 -9.12 0.31
C LEU A 451 -11.74 -8.14 -0.45
N ARG A 452 -12.10 -6.85 -0.46
CA ARG A 452 -11.31 -5.78 -1.07
C ARG A 452 -11.07 -4.66 -0.08
N PHE A 453 -9.86 -4.15 -0.06
CA PHE A 453 -9.50 -2.98 0.72
C PHE A 453 -9.38 -1.79 -0.25
N GLY A 454 -10.04 -0.68 0.05
CA GLY A 454 -10.10 0.52 -0.80
C GLY A 454 -8.74 1.19 -1.01
N ARG A 455 -7.74 0.87 -0.19
CA ARG A 455 -6.34 1.29 -0.37
C ARG A 455 -5.59 0.51 -1.46
N THR A 456 -6.12 -0.65 -1.87
CA THR A 456 -5.49 -1.62 -2.78
C THR A 456 -6.50 -2.12 -3.82
N GLU A 457 -7.29 -1.22 -4.43
CA GLU A 457 -8.40 -1.56 -5.34
C GLU A 457 -8.02 -2.44 -6.56
N ALA A 458 -6.73 -2.63 -6.84
CA ALA A 458 -6.22 -3.45 -7.95
C ALA A 458 -6.04 -4.95 -7.62
N PHE A 459 -6.20 -5.39 -6.38
CA PHE A 459 -6.09 -6.79 -5.98
C PHE A 459 -7.31 -7.20 -5.15
N ALA A 460 -8.10 -8.17 -5.64
CA ALA A 460 -8.99 -8.91 -4.75
C ALA A 460 -8.10 -9.73 -3.80
N GLN A 461 -8.12 -9.37 -2.51
CA GLN A 461 -7.17 -9.90 -1.54
C GLN A 461 -7.50 -11.33 -1.11
N SER A 462 -8.78 -11.66 -1.08
CA SER A 462 -9.24 -13.01 -0.76
C SER A 462 -10.52 -13.28 -1.52
N GLU A 463 -10.60 -14.42 -2.19
CA GLU A 463 -11.75 -14.83 -3.00
C GLU A 463 -12.20 -16.22 -2.53
N ALA A 464 -13.39 -16.27 -1.94
CA ALA A 464 -13.98 -17.46 -1.36
C ALA A 464 -15.09 -18.01 -2.27
N LEU A 465 -15.11 -19.30 -2.52
CA LEU A 465 -16.20 -19.94 -3.27
C LEU A 465 -17.43 -20.07 -2.37
N LEU A 466 -18.62 -19.72 -2.86
CA LEU A 466 -19.87 -19.93 -2.14
C LEU A 466 -20.51 -21.26 -2.53
N SER A 467 -20.72 -22.13 -1.53
CA SER A 467 -21.45 -23.39 -1.72
C SER A 467 -22.96 -23.17 -1.65
N THR A 468 -23.72 -23.86 -2.51
CA THR A 468 -25.18 -23.97 -2.43
C THR A 468 -25.55 -25.36 -1.94
N GLN A 469 -25.57 -25.59 -0.63
CA GLN A 469 -26.08 -26.85 -0.10
C GLN A 469 -27.59 -26.82 0.07
N VAL A 470 -28.29 -27.73 -0.61
CA VAL A 470 -29.68 -28.09 -0.31
C VAL A 470 -29.67 -28.95 0.95
N GLN A 471 -30.21 -28.44 2.07
CA GLN A 471 -30.48 -29.30 3.23
C GLN A 471 -31.56 -30.32 2.88
N ASN A 472 -31.17 -31.54 2.53
CA ASN A 472 -32.06 -32.69 2.58
C ASN A 472 -32.28 -33.08 4.05
N LYS A 473 -33.09 -32.29 4.78
CA LYS A 473 -33.69 -32.78 6.02
C LYS A 473 -34.69 -33.86 5.64
N LYS A 474 -34.29 -35.14 5.80
CA LYS A 474 -35.23 -36.25 5.90
C LYS A 474 -36.14 -35.98 7.11
N VAL A 475 -37.36 -35.54 6.85
CA VAL A 475 -38.44 -35.51 7.85
C VAL A 475 -39.16 -36.87 7.80
N PRO A 476 -39.41 -37.55 8.94
CA PRO A 476 -40.21 -38.77 8.97
C PRO A 476 -41.67 -38.47 8.62
N ALA A 477 -42.30 -39.41 7.92
CA ALA A 477 -43.67 -39.32 7.45
C ALA A 477 -44.71 -39.19 8.58
N ALA A 478 -45.68 -38.28 8.41
CA ALA A 478 -46.96 -38.31 9.10
C ALA A 478 -48.10 -37.75 8.23
N SER A 479 -49.01 -38.68 7.88
CA SER A 479 -50.46 -38.60 7.57
C SER A 479 -51.12 -37.34 6.99
N GLU A 480 -51.62 -37.53 5.75
CA GLU A 480 -52.90 -37.10 5.16
C GLU A 480 -53.80 -36.08 5.89
N THR A 481 -54.21 -35.02 5.18
CA THR A 481 -55.62 -34.85 4.74
C THR A 481 -55.79 -33.77 3.67
N LEU A 482 -56.52 -34.12 2.60
CA LEU A 482 -56.92 -33.29 1.47
C LEU A 482 -58.09 -32.35 1.83
N LYS A 483 -58.01 -31.07 1.43
CA LYS A 483 -59.19 -30.32 0.95
C LYS A 483 -58.85 -29.38 -0.23
N LYS A 484 -59.51 -29.67 -1.36
CA LYS A 484 -59.55 -28.90 -2.62
C LYS A 484 -60.37 -27.61 -2.45
N GLY A 485 -59.92 -26.51 -3.05
CA GLY A 485 -60.71 -25.28 -3.18
C GLY A 485 -60.13 -24.21 -4.12
N LYS A 486 -60.53 -24.27 -5.40
CA LYS A 486 -60.68 -23.22 -6.43
C LYS A 486 -59.68 -22.03 -6.54
N LEU A 487 -59.03 -21.99 -7.71
CA LEU A 487 -58.43 -20.83 -8.36
C LEU A 487 -59.43 -19.68 -8.61
N ARG A 488 -59.03 -18.45 -8.27
CA ARG A 488 -59.44 -17.21 -8.95
C ARG A 488 -58.23 -16.28 -9.03
N MET A 489 -57.80 -15.99 -10.26
CA MET A 489 -56.83 -14.95 -10.58
C MET A 489 -57.38 -13.57 -10.21
N VAL A 490 -56.61 -12.81 -9.45
CA VAL A 490 -56.65 -11.35 -9.42
C VAL A 490 -55.21 -10.87 -9.49
N GLU A 491 -54.88 -10.15 -10.56
CA GLU A 491 -53.62 -9.43 -10.71
C GLU A 491 -53.61 -8.24 -9.74
N SER A 492 -52.68 -8.27 -8.79
CA SER A 492 -52.25 -7.10 -8.03
C SER A 492 -50.83 -7.33 -7.55
N GLN A 493 -49.95 -6.37 -7.86
CA GLN A 493 -48.54 -6.35 -7.49
C GLN A 493 -48.29 -6.60 -6.00
N PRO A 494 -47.17 -7.25 -5.66
CA PRO A 494 -46.55 -7.07 -4.36
C PRO A 494 -45.07 -6.66 -4.45
N SER A 495 -44.77 -5.57 -3.76
CA SER A 495 -43.58 -5.35 -2.92
C SER A 495 -42.50 -6.45 -2.96
N ASP A 496 -41.30 -6.09 -3.45
CA ASP A 496 -40.08 -6.88 -3.27
C ASP A 496 -39.59 -6.80 -1.82
N SER A 497 -40.28 -7.50 -0.94
CA SER A 497 -39.76 -7.93 0.35
C SER A 497 -39.88 -9.45 0.42
N GLN A 498 -38.73 -10.10 0.58
CA GLN A 498 -38.51 -11.53 0.78
C GLN A 498 -38.60 -12.45 -0.45
N ALA A 499 -37.44 -12.65 -1.08
CA ALA A 499 -37.11 -13.90 -1.75
C ALA A 499 -35.88 -14.53 -1.07
N SER A 500 -36.16 -15.53 -0.23
CA SER A 500 -35.33 -16.70 0.07
C SER A 500 -33.88 -16.45 0.53
N SER A 501 -33.71 -16.36 1.86
CA SER A 501 -32.46 -16.72 2.56
C SER A 501 -32.12 -18.20 2.34
N GLY A 502 -31.44 -18.50 1.23
CA GLY A 502 -30.61 -19.70 1.19
C GLY A 502 -29.30 -19.35 1.89
N ASP A 503 -28.98 -20.01 3.00
CA ASP A 503 -27.67 -19.89 3.65
C ASP A 503 -26.58 -20.30 2.65
N THR A 504 -25.99 -19.32 1.97
CA THR A 504 -24.78 -19.52 1.15
C THR A 504 -23.60 -19.60 2.09
N ASN A 505 -23.09 -20.81 2.33
CA ASN A 505 -21.91 -21.02 3.16
C ASN A 505 -20.64 -20.95 2.32
N VAL A 506 -19.59 -20.33 2.88
CA VAL A 506 -18.26 -20.33 2.29
C VAL A 506 -17.68 -21.74 2.27
N ASP A 507 -17.16 -22.14 1.12
CA ASP A 507 -16.43 -23.40 0.95
C ASP A 507 -14.96 -23.22 1.34
N HIS A 508 -14.64 -23.54 2.60
CA HIS A 508 -13.28 -23.54 3.14
C HIS A 508 -12.41 -24.68 2.61
N GLU A 509 -12.99 -25.60 1.82
CA GLU A 509 -12.24 -26.64 1.11
C GLU A 509 -11.80 -26.20 -0.30
N TYR A 510 -12.23 -25.02 -0.76
CA TYR A 510 -11.79 -24.48 -2.03
C TYR A 510 -10.75 -23.37 -1.83
N LEU A 511 -9.49 -23.69 -2.13
CA LEU A 511 -8.43 -22.69 -2.27
C LEU A 511 -8.28 -22.29 -3.73
N ARG A 512 -8.63 -21.05 -4.05
CA ARG A 512 -8.47 -20.50 -5.39
C ARG A 512 -7.01 -20.20 -5.72
N SER A 513 -6.37 -19.46 -4.82
CA SER A 513 -5.11 -18.78 -5.08
C SER A 513 -3.94 -19.76 -5.29
N GLY A 514 -3.04 -19.43 -6.20
CA GLY A 514 -1.78 -20.17 -6.35
C GLY A 514 -0.87 -20.01 -5.12
N HIS A 515 -0.99 -18.88 -4.42
CA HIS A 515 -0.19 -18.59 -3.23
C HIS A 515 -0.60 -19.43 -2.01
N ASP A 516 -1.89 -19.65 -1.70
CA ASP A 516 -2.26 -20.45 -0.53
C ASP A 516 -1.88 -21.91 -0.69
N LYS A 517 -2.08 -22.45 -1.91
CA LYS A 517 -1.60 -23.78 -2.29
C LYS A 517 -0.08 -23.87 -2.10
N GLY A 518 0.64 -22.85 -2.55
CA GLY A 518 2.08 -22.78 -2.43
C GLY A 518 2.60 -22.70 -1.01
N LYS A 519 1.93 -21.96 -0.11
CA LYS A 519 2.27 -21.91 1.32
C LYS A 519 2.11 -23.29 1.96
N ILE A 520 1.03 -24.00 1.62
CA ILE A 520 0.79 -25.37 2.07
C ILE A 520 1.86 -26.32 1.52
N SER A 521 2.23 -26.20 0.24
CA SER A 521 3.34 -26.94 -0.36
C SER A 521 4.66 -26.69 0.38
N GLY A 522 4.90 -25.46 0.86
CA GLY A 522 6.07 -25.10 1.66
C GLY A 522 6.19 -25.83 3.00
N LEU A 523 5.06 -26.24 3.62
CA LEU A 523 5.06 -27.03 4.86
C LEU A 523 5.78 -28.38 4.70
N LEU A 524 5.98 -28.83 3.46
CA LEU A 524 6.90 -29.91 3.11
C LEU A 524 8.29 -29.70 3.71
N LEU A 525 8.85 -28.50 3.59
CA LEU A 525 10.19 -28.17 4.03
C LEU A 525 10.33 -28.34 5.55
N PHE A 526 9.29 -28.03 6.30
CA PHE A 526 9.24 -28.30 7.73
C PHE A 526 9.23 -29.81 8.02
N SER A 527 8.48 -30.58 7.22
CA SER A 527 8.41 -32.05 7.34
C SER A 527 9.76 -32.74 7.08
N ILE A 528 10.62 -32.21 6.18
CA ILE A 528 12.00 -32.69 5.93
C ILE A 528 12.80 -32.72 7.24
N HIS A 529 12.73 -31.63 8.01
CA HIS A 529 13.61 -31.42 9.16
C HIS A 529 13.07 -32.05 10.45
N SER A 530 11.75 -32.24 10.50
CA SER A 530 11.03 -32.65 11.71
C SER A 530 10.86 -34.17 11.85
N LYS A 531 11.73 -35.02 11.24
CA LYS A 531 11.75 -36.52 11.31
C LYS A 531 11.54 -37.16 12.71
N ARG A 532 11.37 -36.39 13.79
CA ARG A 532 11.13 -36.79 15.19
C ARG A 532 9.85 -36.26 15.87
N THR A 533 9.01 -35.40 15.28
CA THR A 533 7.88 -34.79 16.02
C THR A 533 6.55 -35.52 15.87
N THR A 534 6.34 -36.28 14.80
CA THR A 534 5.10 -37.07 14.63
C THR A 534 5.02 -38.29 15.54
N SER A 535 6.14 -38.75 16.12
CA SER A 535 6.18 -39.88 17.04
C SER A 535 5.79 -39.55 18.49
N ALA A 536 5.53 -38.28 18.85
CA ALA A 536 5.27 -37.86 20.23
C ALA A 536 3.93 -37.13 20.47
N GLY A 537 3.03 -37.03 19.50
CA GLY A 537 1.71 -36.38 19.69
C GLY A 537 1.75 -34.88 19.98
N ARG A 538 2.88 -34.20 19.70
CA ARG A 538 3.05 -32.76 19.89
C ARG A 538 2.54 -32.00 18.68
N LEU A 539 1.59 -31.08 18.89
CA LEU A 539 1.09 -30.17 17.85
C LEU A 539 2.20 -29.22 17.35
N VAL A 540 2.20 -28.96 16.05
CA VAL A 540 3.12 -28.02 15.39
C VAL A 540 2.61 -26.60 15.61
N LYS A 541 3.44 -25.73 16.21
CA LYS A 541 3.03 -24.35 16.50
C LYS A 541 3.20 -23.48 15.26
N THR A 542 2.09 -23.10 14.66
CA THR A 542 2.04 -22.27 13.45
C THR A 542 1.51 -20.90 13.80
N VAL A 543 2.25 -19.85 13.44
CA VAL A 543 1.81 -18.47 13.55
C VAL A 543 1.58 -17.90 12.14
N ILE A 544 0.45 -17.25 11.92
CA ILE A 544 0.13 -16.56 10.67
C ILE A 544 -0.03 -15.08 11.01
N ILE A 545 0.75 -14.21 10.37
CA ILE A 545 0.61 -12.75 10.52
C ILE A 545 -0.21 -12.24 9.34
N GLY A 546 -1.35 -11.63 9.65
CA GLY A 546 -2.38 -11.19 8.71
C GLY A 546 -3.51 -12.20 8.56
N LEU A 547 -4.75 -11.78 8.83
CA LEU A 547 -5.93 -12.65 8.75
C LEU A 547 -6.57 -12.63 7.35
N GLY A 548 -6.71 -11.44 6.76
CA GLY A 548 -7.49 -11.25 5.54
C GLY A 548 -8.94 -11.74 5.72
N ALA A 549 -9.45 -12.52 4.77
CA ALA A 549 -10.76 -13.17 4.90
C ALA A 549 -10.75 -14.44 5.78
N GLY A 550 -9.60 -14.86 6.32
CA GLY A 550 -9.46 -16.04 7.15
C GLY A 550 -9.44 -17.38 6.39
N LEU A 551 -9.30 -17.36 5.07
CA LEU A 551 -9.37 -18.57 4.24
C LEU A 551 -8.18 -19.52 4.49
N LEU A 552 -6.95 -19.01 4.48
CA LEU A 552 -5.75 -19.83 4.74
C LEU A 552 -5.80 -20.55 6.11
N PRO A 553 -6.00 -19.86 7.26
CA PRO A 553 -6.06 -20.52 8.55
C PRO A 553 -7.20 -21.56 8.63
N MET A 554 -8.37 -21.27 8.05
CA MET A 554 -9.49 -22.22 8.02
C MET A 554 -9.17 -23.46 7.19
N SER A 555 -8.56 -23.29 6.02
CA SER A 555 -8.12 -24.42 5.19
C SER A 555 -7.02 -25.23 5.89
N LEU A 556 -6.01 -24.59 6.50
CA LEU A 556 -4.96 -25.28 7.25
C LEU A 556 -5.52 -26.08 8.43
N ARG A 557 -6.48 -25.53 9.17
CA ARG A 557 -7.20 -26.21 10.24
C ARG A 557 -7.92 -27.46 9.74
N ASN A 558 -8.60 -27.37 8.60
CA ASN A 558 -9.36 -28.49 8.02
C ASN A 558 -8.43 -29.57 7.44
N TYR A 559 -7.28 -29.17 6.89
CA TYR A 559 -6.41 -30.07 6.14
C TYR A 559 -5.28 -30.70 6.93
N VAL A 560 -4.79 -30.00 7.95
CA VAL A 560 -3.60 -30.39 8.73
C VAL A 560 -3.94 -30.32 10.23
N PRO A 561 -4.69 -31.29 10.76
CA PRO A 561 -5.21 -31.25 12.14
C PRO A 561 -4.10 -31.34 13.22
N THR A 562 -2.86 -31.57 12.82
CA THR A 562 -1.67 -31.57 13.70
C THR A 562 -1.13 -30.16 13.97
N LEU A 563 -1.66 -29.13 13.30
CA LEU A 563 -1.26 -27.73 13.52
C LEU A 563 -2.04 -27.14 14.69
N LYS A 564 -1.33 -26.37 15.52
CA LYS A 564 -1.92 -25.40 16.44
C LYS A 564 -1.63 -24.01 15.86
N ILE A 565 -2.67 -23.34 15.39
CA ILE A 565 -2.60 -22.12 14.61
C ILE A 565 -2.95 -20.91 15.49
N GLU A 566 -2.06 -19.93 15.52
CA GLU A 566 -2.27 -18.62 16.14
C GLU A 566 -2.16 -17.55 15.05
N VAL A 567 -3.25 -16.83 14.79
CA VAL A 567 -3.29 -15.74 13.80
C VAL A 567 -3.06 -14.42 14.52
N VAL A 568 -2.20 -13.56 13.98
CA VAL A 568 -1.96 -12.20 14.49
C VAL A 568 -2.58 -11.22 13.50
N GLU A 569 -3.57 -10.47 13.95
CA GLU A 569 -4.24 -9.43 13.16
C GLU A 569 -4.17 -8.11 13.93
N SER A 570 -3.84 -7.03 13.25
CA SER A 570 -3.79 -5.70 13.86
C SER A 570 -5.18 -5.07 13.99
N ASP A 571 -6.09 -5.42 13.07
CA ASP A 571 -7.37 -4.75 12.91
C ASP A 571 -8.56 -5.62 13.35
N PRO A 572 -9.24 -5.28 14.47
CA PRO A 572 -10.40 -6.03 14.93
C PRO A 572 -11.58 -6.00 13.95
N VAL A 573 -11.67 -5.00 13.07
CA VAL A 573 -12.71 -4.92 12.04
C VAL A 573 -12.51 -6.03 11.00
N VAL A 574 -11.26 -6.35 10.65
CA VAL A 574 -10.95 -7.44 9.71
C VAL A 574 -11.38 -8.79 10.29
N LEU A 575 -11.15 -9.02 11.59
CA LEU A 575 -11.64 -10.23 12.28
C LEU A 575 -13.17 -10.33 12.24
N ASN A 576 -13.88 -9.24 12.49
CA ASN A 576 -15.34 -9.22 12.40
C ASN A 576 -15.83 -9.53 10.99
N VAL A 577 -15.19 -8.94 9.97
CA VAL A 577 -15.51 -9.21 8.57
C VAL A 577 -15.29 -10.68 8.21
N ALA A 578 -14.17 -11.27 8.64
CA ALA A 578 -13.87 -12.69 8.40
C ALA A 578 -14.93 -13.61 9.06
N LYS A 579 -15.35 -13.31 10.29
CA LYS A 579 -16.39 -14.08 11.00
C LYS A 579 -17.76 -13.94 10.32
N GLU A 580 -18.19 -12.72 10.03
CA GLU A 580 -19.54 -12.41 9.56
C GLU A 580 -19.78 -12.79 8.10
N TYR A 581 -18.80 -12.52 7.21
CA TYR A 581 -18.99 -12.67 5.77
C TYR A 581 -18.28 -13.88 5.17
N PHE A 582 -17.26 -14.39 5.85
CA PHE A 582 -16.42 -15.49 5.36
C PHE A 582 -16.50 -16.77 6.20
N GLY A 583 -17.28 -16.78 7.29
CA GLY A 583 -17.49 -17.98 8.12
C GLY A 583 -16.22 -18.44 8.83
N PHE A 584 -15.36 -17.50 9.25
CA PHE A 584 -14.19 -17.80 10.07
C PHE A 584 -14.60 -18.18 11.49
N GLU A 585 -14.01 -19.25 12.04
CA GLU A 585 -14.33 -19.76 13.38
C GLU A 585 -13.05 -20.03 14.18
N GLU A 586 -13.04 -19.64 15.46
CA GLU A 586 -11.97 -19.94 16.40
C GLU A 586 -12.32 -21.17 17.25
N ASP A 587 -11.31 -21.95 17.62
CA ASP A 587 -11.43 -23.09 18.54
C ASP A 587 -10.13 -23.33 19.33
N ASP A 588 -9.96 -24.52 19.90
CA ASP A 588 -8.76 -24.87 20.67
C ASP A 588 -7.49 -25.00 19.80
N CYS A 589 -7.64 -25.24 18.50
CA CYS A 589 -6.57 -25.42 17.53
C CYS A 589 -6.33 -24.19 16.64
N LEU A 590 -7.26 -23.24 16.56
CA LEU A 590 -7.16 -22.00 15.80
C LEU A 590 -7.62 -20.80 16.64
N LYS A 591 -6.71 -19.87 16.95
CA LYS A 591 -7.02 -18.64 17.72
C LYS A 591 -6.49 -17.40 17.04
N VAL A 592 -7.15 -16.26 17.27
CA VAL A 592 -6.73 -14.95 16.78
C VAL A 592 -6.27 -14.06 17.93
N HIS A 593 -5.19 -13.32 17.71
CA HIS A 593 -4.65 -12.31 18.60
C HIS A 593 -4.73 -10.94 17.92
N ILE A 594 -5.49 -10.02 18.51
CA ILE A 594 -5.52 -8.62 18.05
C ILE A 594 -4.32 -7.88 18.64
N THR A 595 -3.23 -7.79 17.87
CA THR A 595 -1.98 -7.17 18.31
C THR A 595 -1.07 -6.81 17.13
N ASP A 596 -0.12 -5.93 17.39
CA ASP A 596 0.96 -5.62 16.45
C ASP A 596 1.87 -6.85 16.21
N ALA A 597 2.25 -7.05 14.95
CA ALA A 597 3.05 -8.17 14.47
C ALA A 597 4.46 -8.17 15.07
N MET A 598 5.14 -7.02 15.07
CA MET A 598 6.49 -6.87 15.62
C MET A 598 6.48 -7.15 17.12
N LYS A 599 5.50 -6.60 17.85
CA LYS A 599 5.33 -6.85 19.28
C LYS A 599 5.19 -8.34 19.58
N PHE A 600 4.27 -9.02 18.89
CA PHE A 600 4.03 -10.45 19.11
C PHE A 600 5.28 -11.31 18.83
N VAL A 601 5.97 -11.03 17.72
CA VAL A 601 7.18 -11.77 17.34
C VAL A 601 8.31 -11.54 18.34
N LYS A 602 8.51 -10.31 18.84
CA LYS A 602 9.50 -10.01 19.89
C LYS A 602 9.23 -10.75 21.20
N GLU A 603 7.98 -10.76 21.66
CA GLU A 603 7.59 -11.50 22.87
C GLU A 603 7.89 -13.01 22.72
N ARG A 604 7.72 -13.58 21.52
CA ARG A 604 8.07 -14.97 21.22
C ARG A 604 9.59 -15.20 21.09
N ALA A 605 10.32 -14.20 20.63
CA ALA A 605 11.78 -14.21 20.56
C ALA A 605 12.41 -14.21 21.96
N GLU A 606 11.87 -13.41 22.89
CA GLU A 606 12.35 -13.28 24.28
C GLU A 606 11.81 -14.37 25.21
N GLY A 607 10.73 -15.04 24.83
CA GLY A 607 10.11 -16.12 25.59
C GLY A 607 10.97 -17.40 25.74
N HIS A 608 10.52 -18.30 26.60
CA HIS A 608 11.20 -19.59 26.86
C HIS A 608 11.22 -20.49 25.62
N ASN A 609 12.10 -21.48 25.55
CA ASN A 609 12.17 -22.41 24.40
C ASN A 609 10.84 -23.11 24.07
N SER A 610 9.94 -23.25 25.04
CA SER A 610 8.60 -23.80 24.82
C SER A 610 7.67 -22.85 24.04
N SER A 611 7.92 -21.54 24.00
CA SER A 611 7.12 -20.55 23.25
C SER A 611 7.58 -20.33 21.81
N LYS A 612 8.68 -20.98 21.38
CA LYS A 612 9.20 -20.86 20.02
C LYS A 612 8.20 -21.37 18.97
N ILE A 613 8.25 -20.74 17.81
CA ILE A 613 7.35 -20.97 16.68
C ILE A 613 7.96 -22.01 15.75
N ASP A 614 7.19 -23.01 15.33
CA ASP A 614 7.67 -24.02 14.39
C ASP A 614 7.49 -23.58 12.94
N VAL A 615 6.38 -22.89 12.63
CA VAL A 615 6.13 -22.30 11.32
C VAL A 615 5.62 -20.87 11.47
N LEU A 616 6.28 -19.90 10.85
CA LEU A 616 5.84 -18.50 10.81
C LEU A 616 5.50 -18.13 9.36
N ILE A 617 4.25 -17.76 9.11
CA ILE A 617 3.74 -17.36 7.79
C ILE A 617 3.41 -15.87 7.81
N ILE A 618 3.95 -15.11 6.86
CA ILE A 618 3.69 -13.68 6.68
C ILE A 618 2.77 -13.47 5.48
N GLU A 619 1.58 -12.95 5.75
CA GLU A 619 0.50 -12.68 4.78
C GLU A 619 -0.17 -11.34 5.11
N VAL A 620 0.63 -10.26 5.03
CA VAL A 620 0.14 -8.91 5.28
C VAL A 620 0.42 -8.08 4.05
N ASP A 621 -0.63 -7.67 3.33
CA ASP A 621 -0.47 -6.76 2.20
C ASP A 621 0.08 -5.40 2.64
N SER A 622 0.85 -4.76 1.76
CA SER A 622 1.36 -3.42 2.00
C SER A 622 0.21 -2.41 1.94
N SER A 623 -0.04 -1.75 3.07
CA SER A 623 -0.94 -0.60 3.16
C SER A 623 -0.36 0.64 2.48
N ASP A 624 0.97 0.74 2.40
CA ASP A 624 1.68 1.86 1.81
C ASP A 624 2.14 1.55 0.39
N SER A 625 1.54 2.22 -0.60
CA SER A 625 1.96 2.08 -2.00
C SER A 625 3.36 2.61 -2.26
N SER A 626 3.86 3.50 -1.40
CA SER A 626 5.18 4.10 -1.56
C SER A 626 6.29 3.22 -1.02
N SER A 627 6.05 1.99 -0.58
CA SER A 627 7.13 1.05 -0.24
C SER A 627 7.66 0.33 -1.48
N GLY A 628 6.92 0.42 -2.59
CA GLY A 628 7.12 -0.43 -3.76
C GLY A 628 6.70 -1.89 -3.54
N LEU A 629 6.29 -2.29 -2.34
CA LEU A 629 5.78 -3.60 -2.06
C LEU A 629 4.27 -3.62 -2.28
N ILE A 630 3.79 -4.71 -2.85
CA ILE A 630 2.36 -5.06 -2.88
C ILE A 630 2.08 -5.97 -1.69
N CYS A 631 2.97 -6.93 -1.45
CA CYS A 631 3.03 -7.74 -0.25
C CYS A 631 4.52 -8.10 0.02
N PRO A 632 4.99 -8.12 1.27
CA PRO A 632 4.25 -7.77 2.48
C PRO A 632 4.30 -6.26 2.78
N GLU A 633 3.73 -5.83 3.90
CA GLU A 633 4.02 -4.52 4.52
C GLU A 633 5.53 -4.33 4.70
N ALA A 634 6.03 -3.12 4.42
CA ALA A 634 7.46 -2.85 4.30
C ALA A 634 8.27 -3.19 5.55
N GLU A 635 7.70 -2.91 6.72
CA GLU A 635 8.34 -3.17 8.02
C GLU A 635 8.63 -4.67 8.23
N LEU A 636 7.90 -5.56 7.56
CA LEU A 636 8.04 -7.01 7.70
C LEU A 636 9.18 -7.61 6.86
N VAL A 637 9.81 -6.80 6.01
CA VAL A 637 11.04 -7.18 5.28
C VAL A 637 12.26 -6.38 5.73
N GLU A 638 12.10 -5.52 6.74
CA GLU A 638 13.21 -4.81 7.35
C GLU A 638 14.00 -5.71 8.31
N GLU A 639 15.31 -5.48 8.40
CA GLU A 639 16.23 -6.30 9.17
C GLU A 639 15.82 -6.49 10.65
N PRO A 640 15.33 -5.46 11.38
CA PRO A 640 14.89 -5.66 12.77
C PRO A 640 13.76 -6.67 12.92
N PHE A 641 12.80 -6.69 11.98
CA PHE A 641 11.71 -7.64 11.99
C PHE A 641 12.22 -9.04 11.62
N LEU A 642 13.01 -9.14 10.56
CA LEU A 642 13.56 -10.43 10.09
C LEU A 642 14.42 -11.11 11.17
N LEU A 643 15.22 -10.35 11.92
CA LEU A 643 15.99 -10.86 13.06
C LEU A 643 15.07 -11.37 14.17
N ALA A 644 14.08 -10.57 14.59
CA ALA A 644 13.12 -10.99 15.61
C ALA A 644 12.33 -12.24 15.16
N ALA A 645 11.94 -12.31 13.89
CA ALA A 645 11.29 -13.46 13.29
C ALA A 645 12.19 -14.70 13.35
N LYS A 646 13.45 -14.59 12.93
CA LYS A 646 14.44 -15.69 13.03
C LYS A 646 14.63 -16.17 14.47
N ASP A 647 14.70 -15.25 15.43
CA ASP A 647 14.91 -15.59 16.84
C ASP A 647 13.67 -16.22 17.48
N SER A 648 12.47 -15.84 17.04
CA SER A 648 11.20 -16.43 17.48
C SER A 648 11.00 -17.88 17.03
N LEU A 649 11.65 -18.28 15.93
CA LEU A 649 11.55 -19.63 15.38
C LEU A 649 12.26 -20.68 16.25
N SER A 650 11.76 -21.91 16.24
CA SER A 650 12.46 -23.07 16.79
C SER A 650 13.69 -23.41 15.95
N ASP A 651 14.59 -24.26 16.46
CA ASP A 651 15.82 -24.66 15.76
C ASP A 651 15.60 -25.22 14.35
N LYS A 652 14.40 -25.77 14.11
CA LYS A 652 13.96 -26.35 12.83
C LYS A 652 12.81 -25.56 12.22
N GLY A 653 12.65 -24.32 12.66
CA GLY A 653 11.53 -23.48 12.29
C GLY A 653 11.59 -23.07 10.82
N LEU A 654 10.41 -22.92 10.23
CA LEU A 654 10.21 -22.49 8.86
C LEU A 654 9.57 -21.10 8.85
N PHE A 655 10.20 -20.16 8.16
CA PHE A 655 9.64 -18.88 7.79
C PHE A 655 9.09 -18.95 6.37
N ILE A 656 7.85 -18.50 6.17
CA ILE A 656 7.20 -18.41 4.85
C ILE A 656 6.75 -16.97 4.65
N LEU A 657 7.17 -16.36 3.55
CA LEU A 657 6.84 -14.99 3.21
C LEU A 657 6.18 -14.95 1.83
N MET A 658 4.97 -14.39 1.77
CA MET A 658 4.40 -13.95 0.50
C MET A 658 5.03 -12.62 0.10
N PHE A 659 5.65 -12.61 -1.08
CA PHE A 659 6.36 -11.46 -1.60
C PHE A 659 5.83 -11.11 -2.99
N ALA A 660 5.49 -9.85 -3.20
CA ALA A 660 5.00 -9.32 -4.46
C ALA A 660 5.48 -7.88 -4.59
N THR A 661 6.23 -7.61 -5.65
CA THR A 661 6.67 -6.26 -5.98
C THR A 661 6.79 -6.08 -7.47
N CYS A 662 6.46 -4.86 -7.90
CA CYS A 662 6.62 -4.39 -9.25
C CYS A 662 8.03 -3.83 -9.54
N TYR A 663 8.92 -3.81 -8.54
CA TYR A 663 10.21 -3.12 -8.66
C TYR A 663 11.37 -4.08 -8.42
N PRO A 664 12.24 -4.35 -9.41
CA PRO A 664 13.39 -5.22 -9.25
C PRO A 664 14.38 -4.73 -8.21
N GLY A 665 14.58 -3.42 -8.09
CA GLY A 665 15.36 -2.85 -7.00
C GLY A 665 14.82 -3.25 -5.63
N VAL A 666 13.49 -3.17 -5.46
CA VAL A 666 12.82 -3.55 -4.21
C VAL A 666 12.99 -5.04 -3.92
N ARG A 667 12.81 -5.87 -4.96
CA ARG A 667 13.07 -7.31 -4.89
C ARG A 667 14.51 -7.62 -4.49
N ALA A 668 15.49 -7.01 -5.16
CA ALA A 668 16.90 -7.26 -4.91
C ALA A 668 17.31 -6.86 -3.48
N ALA A 669 16.87 -5.70 -3.00
CA ALA A 669 17.16 -5.26 -1.63
C ALA A 669 16.46 -6.14 -0.58
N ALA A 670 15.19 -6.53 -0.80
CA ALA A 670 14.51 -7.47 0.10
C ALA A 670 15.22 -8.83 0.15
N TYR A 671 15.66 -9.34 -1.01
CA TYR A 671 16.44 -10.58 -1.09
C TYR A 671 17.77 -10.45 -0.36
N SER A 672 18.46 -9.32 -0.52
CA SER A 672 19.71 -9.04 0.20
C SER A 672 19.52 -9.08 1.71
N LYS A 673 18.48 -8.39 2.24
CA LYS A 673 18.17 -8.42 3.69
C LYS A 673 17.84 -9.84 4.18
N LEU A 674 17.02 -10.58 3.43
CA LEU A 674 16.70 -11.97 3.75
C LEU A 674 17.95 -12.85 3.75
N GLN A 675 18.85 -12.67 2.78
CA GLN A 675 20.13 -13.39 2.71
C GLN A 675 21.08 -13.02 3.85
N THR A 676 21.10 -11.76 4.28
CA THR A 676 21.88 -11.33 5.45
C THR A 676 21.38 -12.04 6.71
N VAL A 677 20.06 -12.12 6.91
CA VAL A 677 19.48 -12.70 8.12
C VAL A 677 19.44 -14.23 8.11
N PHE A 678 18.98 -14.86 7.02
CA PHE A 678 18.80 -16.32 6.90
C PHE A 678 19.91 -17.03 6.14
N SER A 679 20.95 -16.31 5.70
CA SER A 679 22.12 -16.86 5.01
C SER A 679 21.72 -17.61 3.73
N SER A 680 22.26 -18.81 3.47
CA SER A 680 22.00 -19.58 2.25
C SER A 680 20.76 -20.47 2.30
N ASN A 681 19.98 -20.46 3.40
CA ASN A 681 18.84 -21.38 3.60
C ASN A 681 17.52 -20.81 3.08
N LEU A 682 17.58 -20.20 1.90
CA LEU A 682 16.44 -19.56 1.27
C LEU A 682 16.00 -20.37 0.06
N PHE A 683 14.69 -20.56 -0.06
CA PHE A 683 14.04 -21.18 -1.20
C PHE A 683 12.97 -20.25 -1.73
N ILE A 684 12.64 -20.39 -3.00
CA ILE A 684 11.64 -19.59 -3.68
C ILE A 684 10.72 -20.50 -4.48
N MET A 685 9.46 -20.10 -4.54
CA MET A 685 8.51 -20.65 -5.50
C MET A 685 7.72 -19.52 -6.15
N HIS A 686 7.79 -19.47 -7.47
CA HIS A 686 7.03 -18.52 -8.27
C HIS A 686 5.58 -18.99 -8.37
N VAL A 687 4.64 -18.14 -7.93
CA VAL A 687 3.20 -18.38 -7.99
C VAL A 687 2.54 -17.35 -8.92
N ASP A 688 1.30 -17.62 -9.33
CA ASP A 688 0.51 -16.74 -10.20
C ASP A 688 1.26 -16.32 -11.48
N LYS A 689 1.91 -17.30 -12.11
CA LYS A 689 2.75 -17.14 -13.32
C LYS A 689 3.95 -16.19 -13.12
N GLY A 690 4.53 -16.15 -11.92
CA GLY A 690 5.73 -15.37 -11.61
C GLY A 690 5.46 -13.92 -11.21
N PHE A 691 4.20 -13.59 -10.94
CA PHE A 691 3.82 -12.29 -10.41
C PHE A 691 4.11 -12.17 -8.90
N SER A 692 3.81 -13.24 -8.16
CA SER A 692 4.06 -13.33 -6.73
C SER A 692 5.07 -14.44 -6.47
N GLU A 693 5.85 -14.27 -5.41
CA GLU A 693 6.97 -15.10 -5.01
C GLU A 693 6.69 -15.56 -3.59
N LEU A 694 6.73 -16.87 -3.34
CA LEU A 694 6.75 -17.40 -1.99
C LEU A 694 8.19 -17.68 -1.62
N ILE A 695 8.67 -16.99 -0.59
CA ILE A 695 10.02 -17.16 -0.06
C ILE A 695 9.94 -18.02 1.19
N PHE A 696 10.78 -19.04 1.26
CA PHE A 696 10.88 -19.94 2.39
C PHE A 696 12.27 -19.81 3.00
N ALA A 697 12.36 -19.63 4.32
CA ALA A 697 13.64 -19.56 5.03
C ALA A 697 13.68 -20.55 6.20
N LEU A 698 14.75 -21.31 6.32
CA LEU A 698 14.99 -22.18 7.48
C LEU A 698 15.91 -21.49 8.49
N LYS A 699 15.64 -21.66 9.80
CA LYS A 699 16.42 -20.99 10.86
C LYS A 699 17.90 -21.40 10.92
N LYS A 700 18.19 -22.70 10.86
CA LYS A 700 19.55 -23.27 10.92
C LYS A 700 20.02 -23.70 9.54
N ASP A 701 21.33 -23.63 9.31
CA ASP A 701 22.00 -24.26 8.17
C ASP A 701 21.66 -25.74 8.17
N SER A 702 20.79 -26.13 7.24
CA SER A 702 20.59 -27.53 6.95
C SER A 702 21.59 -27.92 5.87
N PRO A 703 22.21 -29.11 5.93
CA PRO A 703 22.94 -29.61 4.78
C PRO A 703 22.05 -29.50 3.54
N VAL A 704 22.66 -29.10 2.42
CA VAL A 704 22.02 -28.92 1.11
C VAL A 704 20.95 -29.98 0.91
N ILE A 705 19.69 -29.57 0.86
CA ILE A 705 18.57 -30.49 0.65
C ILE A 705 18.76 -31.12 -0.73
N GLY A 706 19.21 -32.37 -0.76
CA GLY A 706 19.36 -33.13 -2.00
C GLY A 706 18.00 -33.49 -2.58
N GLU A 707 17.93 -33.80 -3.88
CA GLU A 707 16.69 -34.26 -4.54
C GLU A 707 16.05 -35.46 -3.81
N GLU A 708 16.87 -36.35 -3.23
CA GLU A 708 16.41 -37.50 -2.44
C GLU A 708 15.73 -37.11 -1.11
N GLU A 709 16.21 -36.07 -0.43
CA GLU A 709 15.63 -35.61 0.84
C GLU A 709 14.31 -34.88 0.63
N LEU A 710 14.21 -34.13 -0.47
CA LEU A 710 12.97 -33.51 -0.92
C LEU A 710 11.92 -34.59 -1.28
N ALA A 711 12.34 -35.65 -1.99
CA ALA A 711 11.48 -36.78 -2.32
C ALA A 711 11.00 -37.55 -1.06
N GLN A 712 11.87 -37.77 -0.07
CA GLN A 712 11.50 -38.40 1.21
C GLN A 712 10.48 -37.57 1.99
N ALA A 713 10.59 -36.25 2.00
CA ALA A 713 9.60 -35.41 2.64
C ALA A 713 8.30 -35.32 1.87
N CYS A 714 8.33 -35.40 0.54
CA CYS A 714 7.09 -35.46 -0.25
C CYS A 714 6.27 -36.66 0.19
N GLU A 715 6.94 -37.80 0.42
CA GLU A 715 6.30 -38.99 0.95
C GLU A 715 5.85 -38.84 2.42
N ALA A 716 6.61 -38.14 3.28
CA ALA A 716 6.22 -37.88 4.66
C ALA A 716 5.01 -36.94 4.77
N LEU A 717 4.98 -35.87 3.98
CA LEU A 717 3.84 -34.97 3.87
C LEU A 717 2.63 -35.70 3.31
N ARG A 718 2.82 -36.53 2.27
CA ARG A 718 1.77 -37.40 1.71
C ARG A 718 1.14 -38.27 2.80
N ARG A 719 1.94 -38.91 3.65
CA ARG A 719 1.47 -39.72 4.79
C ARG A 719 0.74 -38.92 5.86
N SER A 720 1.23 -37.71 6.19
CA SER A 720 0.53 -36.82 7.13
C SER A 720 -0.82 -36.36 6.59
N LEU A 721 -0.97 -36.34 5.27
CA LEU A 721 -2.20 -35.96 4.55
C LEU A 721 -3.06 -37.17 4.16
N GLU A 722 -2.68 -38.42 4.49
CA GLU A 722 -3.40 -39.64 4.05
C GLU A 722 -4.85 -39.74 4.54
N HIS A 723 -5.22 -38.98 5.56
CA HIS A 723 -6.61 -38.87 6.03
C HIS A 723 -7.48 -37.97 5.12
N ASN A 724 -6.86 -37.16 4.26
CA ASN A 724 -7.51 -36.25 3.32
C ASN A 724 -7.43 -36.80 1.89
N LYS A 725 -8.55 -37.33 1.37
CA LYS A 725 -8.66 -37.88 0.00
C LYS A 725 -8.90 -36.80 -1.08
N GLY A 726 -8.51 -35.56 -0.84
CA GLY A 726 -8.75 -34.43 -1.75
C GLY A 726 -7.78 -34.40 -2.94
N GLU A 727 -8.26 -34.07 -4.14
CA GLU A 727 -7.40 -33.86 -5.33
C GLU A 727 -6.32 -32.79 -5.11
N TRP A 728 -6.55 -31.83 -4.21
CA TRP A 728 -5.61 -30.76 -3.91
C TRP A 728 -4.31 -31.25 -3.26
N VAL A 729 -4.32 -32.36 -2.48
CA VAL A 729 -3.10 -32.92 -1.86
C VAL A 729 -2.10 -33.37 -2.92
N LYS A 730 -2.59 -34.04 -3.98
CA LYS A 730 -1.74 -34.43 -5.11
C LYS A 730 -1.15 -33.21 -5.81
N ARG A 731 -1.95 -32.15 -5.99
CA ARG A 731 -1.51 -30.92 -6.63
C ARG A 731 -0.52 -30.13 -5.78
N ALA A 732 -0.72 -30.05 -4.47
CA ALA A 732 0.24 -29.44 -3.55
C ALA A 732 1.60 -30.14 -3.57
N LEU A 733 1.61 -31.47 -3.71
CA LEU A 733 2.84 -32.27 -3.90
C LEU A 733 3.48 -32.08 -5.28
N ASP A 734 2.70 -31.78 -6.31
CA ASP A 734 3.25 -31.43 -7.62
C ASP A 734 3.79 -29.99 -7.64
N ASP A 735 3.11 -29.06 -6.97
CA ASP A 735 3.56 -27.67 -6.82
C ASP A 735 4.80 -27.58 -5.94
N SER A 736 4.97 -28.43 -4.93
CA SER A 736 6.17 -28.43 -4.09
C SER A 736 7.45 -28.76 -4.87
N LYS A 737 7.35 -29.41 -6.03
CA LYS A 737 8.50 -29.65 -6.94
C LYS A 737 8.99 -28.36 -7.62
N LYS A 738 8.22 -27.28 -7.57
CA LYS A 738 8.60 -25.96 -8.11
C LYS A 738 9.41 -25.12 -7.11
N ILE A 739 9.58 -25.60 -5.87
CA ILE A 739 10.40 -24.94 -4.86
C ILE A 739 11.86 -25.13 -5.24
N GLU A 740 12.59 -24.04 -5.41
CA GLU A 740 14.00 -24.03 -5.79
C GLU A 740 14.85 -23.20 -4.81
N PRO A 741 16.16 -23.49 -4.65
CA PRO A 741 17.04 -22.65 -3.84
C PRO A 741 17.16 -21.24 -4.39
N LEU A 742 17.04 -20.23 -3.53
CA LEU A 742 17.26 -18.83 -3.89
C LEU A 742 18.76 -18.58 -4.00
N ARG A 743 19.32 -18.68 -5.22
CA ARG A 743 20.74 -18.48 -5.47
C ARG A 743 21.13 -17.02 -5.27
N LYS A 744 22.34 -16.77 -4.73
CA LYS A 744 22.94 -15.43 -4.71
C LYS A 744 23.16 -14.98 -6.16
N SER A 745 22.53 -13.87 -6.53
CA SER A 745 22.72 -13.17 -7.80
C SER A 745 24.07 -12.49 -7.87
#